data_AF-A0AAE1IG13-F1
#
_entry.id   AF-A0AAE1IG13-F1
#
_cell.length_a   1.000
_cell.length_b   1.000
_cell.length_c   1.000
_cell.angle_alpha   90.00
_cell.angle_beta   90.00
_cell.angle_gamma   90.00
#
_symmetry.space_group_name_H-M   'P 1'
#
loop_
_entity.id
_entity.type
_entity.pdbx_description
1 polymer ?
#
loop_
_entity_poly.entity_id
_entity_poly.type
_entity_poly.pdbx_seq_one_letter_code
_entity_poly.pdbx_strand_id
1 'polypeptide(L)'
;MRMAETVDINDTTILGQDVVSTRPSENGGDNSGETIEERCFSAALICLEGHFTQSPPMGPQTTARVNSMISKTLEKTHTLRKAREALARNVAIWIWLTRIFAAAIPSLTSRSVGPLSALNDPDKGVSPQESTALIVLNHVSVKEDLGTLIKLMHIARNLLVNAEPEVPQDICAAVHFDQMVYQTIILCVNVTSKGYDGEILDEAQRLKLTDITELYKKLLVTSLQQVHNWTAKHDRNKMSFWFDVLFDDDGALSGPEEIMTDGSGFRPDAAKHQVQHWLDRNSKMCDTARKLLRHYAENHADKPPGNLAPIRPLAWNWLPDTLDPTSIILDDDAEKVNPVWKPDEPDKYQQDRLYARVSREIDTWWLRARDPNYEDWVVGMPSVEFAQSRTEHCRNNLVHRYAHSYRADHSPPPEGAEEDLSDHEHCHECHECYLRHNHHHEDDHECHHHHHDHEHDHEHEHEHDHDHDHVHDHDHDHDHHHHEHAASGNEIEECDHHHHHHHDNEDDHHHHHCHHHHHHHHHDHDYPHDYMDDMMDDEEVDDDESYGDGPLTGLLTEVPNILDPKQIEALHMIVKSCILDHAGSGLTRAGENLQKTRCRMFLALDCGKSLLRELLVFIAVWDKDEQSLIFQVTTQIVEAIHHSALVPYAWNSLRIPKDIISPAQTVLLRLVNHMLRARAASSTTQDSKDQTRDLKLVHFFFSFFRSRIVPECAALMHLQAQIREENRDPAEFPVDSWDMERAKDGLSQYLEFLTTVAEMVDMRPHLIEWQAIYDLITILSSLEAAVPKKPLVEVPKRAPAVETTSNAGNNASNDPMVERPYATGDEGASPSPPPPPLQEPAHKFPWSGIKGQIFTIIATLLQPPPGQSTPGNAQVQMQMMKYNGIVPLLNCCAYDDHNPFAKERVTICLKWLLDGCEAANNFFRELVNLAPQPNLRPPPGGTTVSTIKLDGVQGEVKVQVRSNTAPPLADRGASSTDELLEKAAELNLGLNQSKSGGRSNIEEDFMA
;
A
#
# COMPACT_ATOMS: atom_id res chain seq x y z
N MET A 1 25.08 9.92 2.75
CA MET A 1 26.50 10.17 3.11
C MET A 1 27.06 8.87 3.67
N ARG A 2 28.19 8.35 3.15
CA ARG A 2 28.64 6.98 3.44
C ARG A 2 29.39 6.89 4.78
N MET A 3 29.08 5.87 5.58
CA MET A 3 30.08 5.11 6.35
C MET A 3 29.48 3.79 6.86
N ALA A 4 29.89 2.69 6.28
CA ALA A 4 29.79 1.34 6.83
C ALA A 4 31.14 0.67 6.58
N GLU A 5 31.88 0.35 7.64
CA GLU A 5 33.13 -0.40 7.55
C GLU A 5 32.89 -1.84 8.01
N THR A 6 32.80 -2.74 7.05
CA THR A 6 33.00 -4.18 7.27
C THR A 6 34.46 -4.41 7.64
N VAL A 7 34.71 -4.94 8.83
CA VAL A 7 36.07 -5.32 9.25
C VAL A 7 36.37 -6.73 8.74
N ASP A 8 37.37 -6.86 7.86
CA ASP A 8 37.85 -8.15 7.38
C ASP A 8 38.32 -9.05 8.53
N ILE A 9 37.89 -10.31 8.49
CA ILE A 9 38.49 -11.38 9.28
C ILE A 9 39.56 -12.02 8.40
N ASN A 10 40.83 -11.86 8.77
CA ASN A 10 41.95 -12.52 8.12
C ASN A 10 42.78 -13.29 9.14
N ASP A 11 43.21 -14.49 8.75
CA ASP A 11 43.84 -15.47 9.61
C ASP A 11 45.23 -15.04 10.09
N THR A 12 45.60 -15.38 11.33
CA THR A 12 47.00 -15.46 11.75
C THR A 12 47.17 -16.52 12.82
N THR A 13 47.25 -17.78 12.38
CA THR A 13 47.65 -18.90 13.24
C THR A 13 49.11 -18.72 13.68
N ILE A 14 49.35 -18.58 14.98
CA ILE A 14 50.69 -18.73 15.59
C ILE A 14 50.63 -19.82 16.66
N LEU A 15 51.62 -20.72 16.60
CA LEU A 15 51.70 -21.93 17.41
C LEU A 15 52.16 -21.63 18.84
N GLY A 16 51.31 -22.05 19.79
CA GLY A 16 51.63 -22.67 21.08
C GLY A 16 52.79 -22.16 21.95
N GLN A 17 52.46 -21.80 23.20
CA GLN A 17 53.27 -22.20 24.35
C GLN A 17 52.42 -22.30 25.63
N ASP A 18 52.50 -23.45 26.30
CA ASP A 18 51.88 -23.65 27.62
C ASP A 18 52.56 -22.76 28.68
N VAL A 19 51.76 -21.97 29.40
CA VAL A 19 52.18 -21.31 30.64
C VAL A 19 51.20 -21.68 31.74
N VAL A 20 51.50 -22.79 32.42
CA VAL A 20 50.85 -23.17 33.68
C VAL A 20 51.09 -22.06 34.70
N SER A 21 50.04 -21.34 35.07
CA SER A 21 50.09 -20.30 36.10
C SER A 21 49.25 -20.72 37.32
N THR A 22 49.84 -20.67 38.50
CA THR A 22 49.35 -21.35 39.70
C THR A 22 48.20 -20.62 40.39
N ARG A 23 47.18 -21.36 40.85
CA ARG A 23 46.18 -20.86 41.82
C ARG A 23 46.86 -20.39 43.12
N PRO A 24 46.59 -19.17 43.60
CA PRO A 24 46.65 -18.85 45.03
C PRO A 24 45.43 -19.42 45.76
N SER A 25 45.58 -19.74 47.04
CA SER A 25 44.49 -20.28 47.88
C SER A 25 43.55 -19.20 48.43
N GLU A 26 42.36 -19.65 48.85
CA GLU A 26 41.24 -18.83 49.33
C GLU A 26 41.57 -17.98 50.57
N ASN A 27 40.85 -16.85 50.74
CA ASN A 27 40.43 -16.38 52.05
C ASN A 27 39.33 -15.29 51.99
N GLY A 28 38.16 -15.59 52.55
CA GLY A 28 37.27 -14.62 53.21
C GLY A 28 36.73 -13.42 52.42
N GLY A 29 35.79 -13.66 51.51
CA GLY A 29 34.96 -12.59 50.94
C GLY A 29 33.99 -13.12 49.90
N ASP A 30 32.68 -13.06 50.19
CA ASP A 30 31.62 -13.45 49.25
C ASP A 30 31.58 -12.45 48.09
N ASN A 31 32.02 -12.87 46.91
CA ASN A 31 32.30 -12.00 45.78
C ASN A 31 31.68 -12.61 44.52
N SER A 32 30.41 -12.25 44.28
CA SER A 32 29.65 -12.65 43.09
C SER A 32 30.46 -12.43 41.81
N GLY A 33 30.29 -13.32 40.82
CA GLY A 33 30.99 -13.24 39.53
C GLY A 33 30.58 -12.07 38.62
N GLU A 34 29.82 -11.11 39.13
CA GLU A 34 29.29 -9.95 38.42
C GLU A 34 30.38 -8.91 38.13
N THR A 35 30.33 -8.32 36.95
CA THR A 35 31.18 -7.19 36.57
C THR A 35 30.84 -5.91 37.33
N ILE A 36 31.78 -4.94 37.30
CA ILE A 36 31.54 -3.60 37.85
C ILE A 36 30.40 -2.92 37.10
N GLU A 37 30.29 -3.17 35.79
CA GLU A 37 29.20 -2.74 34.92
C GLU A 37 27.83 -3.25 35.41
N GLU A 38 27.68 -4.55 35.63
CA GLU A 38 26.43 -5.16 36.13
C GLU A 38 26.04 -4.62 37.51
N ARG A 39 26.99 -4.56 38.45
CA ARG A 39 26.75 -4.03 39.80
C ARG A 39 26.37 -2.54 39.76
N CYS A 40 26.98 -1.75 38.87
CA CYS A 40 26.62 -0.34 38.69
C CYS A 40 25.24 -0.15 38.06
N PHE A 41 24.91 -0.91 37.01
CA PHE A 41 23.61 -0.77 36.35
C PHE A 41 22.47 -1.27 37.25
N SER A 42 22.63 -2.43 37.90
CA SER A 42 21.66 -2.97 38.85
C SER A 42 21.38 -2.00 40.01
N ALA A 43 22.41 -1.35 40.55
CA ALA A 43 22.23 -0.31 41.58
C ALA A 43 21.46 0.93 41.08
N ALA A 44 21.57 1.28 39.80
CA ALA A 44 20.77 2.35 39.20
C ALA A 44 19.31 1.89 38.97
N LEU A 45 19.11 0.65 38.50
CA LEU A 45 17.80 0.07 38.25
C LEU A 45 16.97 -0.10 39.54
N ILE A 46 17.58 -0.54 40.65
CA ILE A 46 16.92 -0.60 41.97
C ILE A 46 16.37 0.77 42.40
N CYS A 47 17.14 1.85 42.17
CA CYS A 47 16.70 3.21 42.48
C CYS A 47 15.58 3.71 41.54
N LEU A 48 15.53 3.21 40.31
CA LEU A 48 14.48 3.54 39.34
C LEU A 48 13.18 2.79 39.61
N GLU A 49 13.27 1.52 39.98
CA GLU A 49 12.09 0.72 40.34
C GLU A 49 11.43 1.27 41.61
N GLY A 50 12.22 1.62 42.63
CA GLY A 50 11.74 2.37 43.81
C GLY A 50 11.17 3.76 43.46
N HIS A 51 11.62 4.38 42.36
CA HIS A 51 11.07 5.66 41.91
C HIS A 51 9.68 5.53 41.29
N PHE A 52 9.51 4.66 40.29
CA PHE A 52 8.24 4.49 39.60
C PHE A 52 7.18 3.84 40.49
N THR A 53 7.58 2.96 41.41
CA THR A 53 6.69 2.40 42.46
C THR A 53 6.44 3.34 43.65
N GLN A 54 7.02 4.54 43.66
CA GLN A 54 6.93 5.52 44.76
C GLN A 54 7.42 4.99 46.13
N SER A 55 8.34 4.03 46.14
CA SER A 55 8.76 3.28 47.33
C SER A 55 10.30 3.14 47.47
N PRO A 56 11.04 4.21 47.82
CA PRO A 56 10.64 5.62 47.86
C PRO A 56 11.08 6.38 46.59
N PRO A 57 10.40 7.48 46.22
CA PRO A 57 10.81 8.31 45.08
C PRO A 57 12.22 8.90 45.25
N MET A 58 12.96 8.98 44.14
CA MET A 58 14.30 9.57 44.14
C MET A 58 14.25 11.09 44.37
N GLY A 59 15.00 11.56 45.37
CA GLY A 59 15.31 12.99 45.51
C GLY A 59 16.38 13.47 44.51
N PRO A 60 16.46 14.77 44.19
CA PRO A 60 17.24 15.28 43.04
C PRO A 60 18.72 14.87 42.98
N GLN A 61 19.39 14.71 44.14
CA GLN A 61 20.79 14.24 44.18
C GLN A 61 20.92 12.77 43.76
N THR A 62 19.95 11.94 44.12
CA THR A 62 19.86 10.54 43.69
C THR A 62 19.52 10.49 42.20
N THR A 63 18.51 11.24 41.76
CA THR A 63 18.11 11.33 40.33
C THR A 63 19.27 11.73 39.42
N ALA A 64 20.06 12.74 39.82
CA ALA A 64 21.25 13.17 39.06
C ALA A 64 22.36 12.10 39.03
N ARG A 65 22.60 11.39 40.15
CA ARG A 65 23.62 10.33 40.23
C ARG A 65 23.22 9.09 39.42
N VAL A 66 21.95 8.67 39.53
CA VAL A 66 21.36 7.58 38.76
C VAL A 66 21.39 7.91 37.28
N ASN A 67 20.95 9.10 36.85
CA ASN A 67 21.08 9.53 35.45
C ASN A 67 22.53 9.49 34.93
N SER A 68 23.52 9.87 35.75
CA SER A 68 24.94 9.72 35.38
C SER A 68 25.36 8.26 35.17
N MET A 69 24.82 7.32 35.97
CA MET A 69 25.10 5.89 35.86
C MET A 69 24.38 5.25 34.66
N ILE A 70 23.14 5.66 34.36
CA ILE A 70 22.39 5.25 33.17
C ILE A 70 23.09 5.73 31.90
N SER A 71 23.44 7.02 31.80
CA SER A 71 24.13 7.56 30.61
C SER A 71 25.48 6.87 30.33
N LYS A 72 26.26 6.56 31.38
CA LYS A 72 27.52 5.78 31.25
C LYS A 72 27.27 4.33 30.83
N THR A 73 26.16 3.74 31.24
CA THR A 73 25.79 2.37 30.82
C THR A 73 25.33 2.35 29.36
N LEU A 74 24.61 3.37 28.91
CA LEU A 74 24.24 3.57 27.50
C LEU A 74 25.49 3.73 26.61
N GLU A 75 26.43 4.60 27.03
CA GLU A 75 27.72 4.80 26.34
C GLU A 75 28.52 3.48 26.24
N LYS A 76 28.62 2.71 27.34
CA LYS A 76 29.30 1.41 27.38
C LYS A 76 28.61 0.33 26.56
N THR A 77 27.28 0.22 26.59
CA THR A 77 26.56 -0.81 25.81
C THR A 77 26.64 -0.57 24.30
N HIS A 78 26.71 0.70 23.90
CA HIS A 78 26.99 1.08 22.51
C HIS A 78 28.42 0.70 22.09
N THR A 79 29.43 1.14 22.86
CA THR A 79 30.85 1.09 22.43
C THR A 79 31.62 -0.17 22.84
N LEU A 80 31.29 -0.81 23.96
CA LEU A 80 32.07 -1.90 24.55
C LEU A 80 31.31 -3.23 24.49
N ARG A 81 31.59 -4.03 23.46
CA ARG A 81 31.00 -5.37 23.25
C ARG A 81 30.97 -6.23 24.53
N LYS A 82 32.07 -6.31 25.28
CA LYS A 82 32.15 -7.10 26.53
C LYS A 82 31.19 -6.62 27.63
N ALA A 83 30.97 -5.31 27.74
CA ALA A 83 30.03 -4.75 28.72
C ALA A 83 28.58 -5.08 28.32
N ARG A 84 28.27 -4.93 27.03
CA ARG A 84 26.99 -5.32 26.45
C ARG A 84 26.70 -6.82 26.65
N GLU A 85 27.63 -7.70 26.30
CA GLU A 85 27.49 -9.16 26.44
C GLU A 85 27.31 -9.61 27.89
N ALA A 86 27.98 -8.97 28.86
CA ALA A 86 27.79 -9.26 30.29
C ALA A 86 26.39 -8.84 30.78
N LEU A 87 26.01 -7.58 30.53
CA LEU A 87 24.71 -7.03 30.94
C LEU A 87 23.54 -7.79 30.29
N ALA A 88 23.70 -8.22 29.03
CA ALA A 88 22.67 -8.93 28.27
C ALA A 88 22.39 -10.37 28.75
N ARG A 89 23.37 -11.04 29.36
CA ARG A 89 23.21 -12.40 29.91
C ARG A 89 22.70 -12.41 31.36
N ASN A 90 22.65 -11.25 32.02
CA ASN A 90 22.22 -11.14 33.40
C ASN A 90 20.67 -11.05 33.50
N VAL A 91 20.04 -12.16 33.88
CA VAL A 91 18.57 -12.27 33.98
C VAL A 91 17.96 -11.21 34.91
N ALA A 92 18.62 -10.87 36.03
CA ALA A 92 18.09 -9.89 36.98
C ALA A 92 17.95 -8.49 36.35
N ILE A 93 18.84 -8.11 35.43
CA ILE A 93 18.80 -6.82 34.73
C ILE A 93 17.55 -6.72 33.84
N TRP A 94 17.19 -7.81 33.14
CA TRP A 94 15.96 -7.88 32.34
C TRP A 94 14.69 -7.86 33.18
N ILE A 95 14.66 -8.54 34.35
CA ILE A 95 13.52 -8.46 35.27
C ILE A 95 13.38 -7.03 35.84
N TRP A 96 14.49 -6.37 36.22
CA TRP A 96 14.45 -4.98 36.68
C TRP A 96 13.92 -4.02 35.61
N LEU A 97 14.38 -4.15 34.37
CA LEU A 97 13.85 -3.36 33.24
C LEU A 97 12.34 -3.58 33.07
N THR A 98 11.87 -4.84 33.15
CA THR A 98 10.44 -5.18 33.08
C THR A 98 9.64 -4.52 34.21
N ARG A 99 10.09 -4.64 35.47
CA ARG A 99 9.45 -4.00 36.63
C ARG A 99 9.38 -2.47 36.50
N ILE A 100 10.44 -1.85 35.98
CA ILE A 100 10.48 -0.40 35.76
C ILE A 100 9.44 0.03 34.73
N PHE A 101 9.37 -0.62 33.56
CA PHE A 101 8.39 -0.26 32.53
C PHE A 101 6.95 -0.58 32.97
N ALA A 102 6.72 -1.72 33.64
CA ALA A 102 5.42 -2.08 34.20
C ALA A 102 4.88 -1.05 35.22
N ALA A 103 5.76 -0.42 36.01
CA ALA A 103 5.38 0.67 36.92
C ALA A 103 5.29 2.04 36.20
N ALA A 104 6.13 2.27 35.19
CA ALA A 104 6.20 3.55 34.50
C ALA A 104 5.05 3.78 33.51
N ILE A 105 4.59 2.75 32.79
CA ILE A 105 3.54 2.87 31.76
C ILE A 105 2.23 3.41 32.38
N PRO A 106 1.62 2.78 33.42
CA PRO A 106 0.45 3.35 34.10
C PRO A 106 0.67 4.75 34.68
N SER A 107 1.88 5.01 35.19
CA SER A 107 2.26 6.31 35.76
C SER A 107 2.34 7.42 34.72
N LEU A 108 2.74 7.10 33.48
CA LEU A 108 2.74 8.04 32.36
C LEU A 108 1.34 8.19 31.76
N THR A 109 0.59 7.09 31.56
CA THR A 109 -0.79 7.15 31.05
C THR A 109 -1.65 8.08 31.91
N SER A 110 -1.59 7.94 33.24
CA SER A 110 -2.33 8.80 34.19
C SER A 110 -1.84 10.26 34.26
N ARG A 111 -0.69 10.60 33.68
CA ARG A 111 -0.11 11.96 33.63
C ARG A 111 -0.06 12.57 32.23
N SER A 112 -0.44 11.83 31.19
CA SER A 112 -0.42 12.29 29.79
C SER A 112 -1.70 11.98 29.01
N VAL A 113 -2.53 11.05 29.47
CA VAL A 113 -3.81 10.69 28.84
C VAL A 113 -4.93 10.86 29.87
N GLY A 114 -5.05 9.95 30.84
CA GLY A 114 -6.11 9.98 31.83
C GLY A 114 -6.14 8.72 32.70
N PRO A 115 -7.19 8.53 33.53
CA PRO A 115 -7.40 7.28 34.26
C PRO A 115 -7.47 6.09 33.31
N LEU A 116 -6.87 4.96 33.66
CA LEU A 116 -6.92 3.74 32.82
C LEU A 116 -8.36 3.29 32.54
N SER A 117 -9.31 3.55 33.44
CA SER A 117 -10.73 3.25 33.22
C SER A 117 -11.36 4.04 32.06
N ALA A 118 -10.80 5.18 31.66
CA ALA A 118 -11.23 5.97 30.49
C ALA A 118 -10.52 5.56 29.18
N LEU A 119 -9.81 4.42 29.20
CA LEU A 119 -9.37 3.68 28.02
C LEU A 119 -10.16 2.38 27.82
N ASN A 120 -11.01 2.00 28.79
CA ASN A 120 -11.82 0.78 28.81
C ASN A 120 -13.33 1.10 28.73
N ASP A 121 -13.67 2.30 28.30
CA ASP A 121 -15.01 2.89 28.30
C ASP A 121 -15.11 3.72 27.01
N PRO A 122 -15.52 3.14 25.86
CA PRO A 122 -15.39 3.77 24.55
C PRO A 122 -16.18 5.08 24.47
N ASP A 123 -17.39 5.11 25.05
CA ASP A 123 -18.25 6.30 25.16
C ASP A 123 -17.63 7.44 26.01
N LYS A 124 -16.57 7.14 26.78
CA LYS A 124 -15.80 8.10 27.59
C LYS A 124 -14.31 8.07 27.23
N GLY A 125 -14.01 7.85 25.95
CA GLY A 125 -12.66 8.00 25.41
C GLY A 125 -12.06 9.36 25.80
N VAL A 126 -10.87 9.34 26.42
CA VAL A 126 -10.19 10.55 26.91
C VAL A 126 -10.09 11.62 25.81
N SER A 127 -10.61 12.81 26.11
CA SER A 127 -10.63 13.93 25.17
C SER A 127 -9.22 14.50 24.92
N PRO A 128 -8.92 15.01 23.71
CA PRO A 128 -7.66 15.70 23.43
C PRO A 128 -7.37 16.85 24.40
N GLN A 129 -8.42 17.53 24.89
CA GLN A 129 -8.34 18.65 25.84
C GLN A 129 -7.89 18.19 27.24
N GLU A 130 -8.35 17.04 27.73
CA GLU A 130 -7.91 16.47 29.01
C GLU A 130 -6.46 15.98 28.96
N SER A 131 -6.09 15.25 27.89
CA SER A 131 -4.71 14.85 27.59
C SER A 131 -3.78 16.08 27.60
N THR A 132 -4.15 17.12 26.84
CA THR A 132 -3.46 18.42 26.79
C THR A 132 -3.25 19.02 28.18
N ALA A 133 -4.31 19.09 28.99
CA ALA A 133 -4.26 19.67 30.33
C ALA A 133 -3.34 18.88 31.28
N LEU A 134 -3.40 17.54 31.22
CA LEU A 134 -2.55 16.66 32.03
C LEU A 134 -1.07 16.76 31.64
N ILE A 135 -0.75 16.81 30.35
CA ILE A 135 0.63 17.01 29.88
C ILE A 135 1.17 18.38 30.32
N VAL A 136 0.38 19.45 30.18
CA VAL A 136 0.80 20.82 30.58
C VAL A 136 1.01 20.95 32.10
N LEU A 137 0.19 20.25 32.90
CA LEU A 137 0.27 20.18 34.36
C LEU A 137 1.48 19.38 34.85
N ASN A 138 1.70 18.19 34.28
CA ASN A 138 2.72 17.24 34.75
C ASN A 138 4.09 17.37 34.06
N HIS A 139 4.18 18.23 33.03
CA HIS A 139 5.31 18.45 32.09
C HIS A 139 6.70 18.08 32.63
N VAL A 140 7.15 18.70 33.72
CA VAL A 140 8.51 18.48 34.25
C VAL A 140 8.74 17.02 34.65
N SER A 141 7.78 16.39 35.32
CA SER A 141 7.89 14.98 35.75
C SER A 141 7.85 14.01 34.56
N VAL A 142 6.92 14.23 33.62
CA VAL A 142 6.78 13.41 32.41
C VAL A 142 8.06 13.51 31.56
N LYS A 143 8.65 14.70 31.45
CA LYS A 143 9.92 14.94 30.76
C LYS A 143 11.11 14.23 31.40
N GLU A 144 11.24 14.28 32.73
CA GLU A 144 12.34 13.59 33.44
C GLU A 144 12.21 12.06 33.35
N ASP A 145 10.98 11.54 33.42
CA ASP A 145 10.68 10.12 33.27
C ASP A 145 10.93 9.61 31.85
N LEU A 146 10.32 10.23 30.82
CA LEU A 146 10.55 9.88 29.41
C LEU A 146 12.04 9.98 29.05
N GLY A 147 12.69 11.07 29.46
CA GLY A 147 14.13 11.26 29.28
C GLY A 147 15.01 10.21 29.99
N THR A 148 14.43 9.41 30.90
CA THR A 148 15.09 8.28 31.55
C THR A 148 14.71 6.95 30.87
N LEU A 149 13.43 6.71 30.57
CA LEU A 149 12.94 5.51 29.88
C LEU A 149 13.53 5.37 28.47
N ILE A 150 13.67 6.45 27.71
CA ILE A 150 14.33 6.43 26.38
C ILE A 150 15.76 5.87 26.48
N LYS A 151 16.50 6.23 27.54
CA LYS A 151 17.86 5.69 27.79
C LYS A 151 17.83 4.21 28.16
N LEU A 152 16.85 3.78 28.96
CA LEU A 152 16.67 2.36 29.30
C LEU A 152 16.30 1.52 28.07
N MET A 153 15.40 2.02 27.22
CA MET A 153 15.01 1.36 25.97
C MET A 153 16.19 1.30 24.98
N HIS A 154 16.98 2.38 24.85
CA HIS A 154 18.23 2.31 24.08
C HIS A 154 19.24 1.30 24.66
N ILE A 155 19.32 1.14 25.99
CA ILE A 155 20.15 0.11 26.62
C ILE A 155 19.61 -1.28 26.26
N ALA A 156 18.32 -1.57 26.45
CA ALA A 156 17.72 -2.85 26.09
C ALA A 156 17.92 -3.20 24.61
N ARG A 157 17.67 -2.24 23.71
CA ARG A 157 17.96 -2.30 22.27
C ARG A 157 19.41 -2.64 21.98
N ASN A 158 20.36 -2.05 22.73
CA ASN A 158 21.76 -2.42 22.63
C ASN A 158 21.99 -3.85 23.14
N LEU A 159 21.41 -4.28 24.27
CA LEU A 159 21.65 -5.61 24.86
C LEU A 159 21.34 -6.79 23.92
N LEU A 160 20.44 -6.62 22.94
CA LEU A 160 20.15 -7.64 21.92
C LEU A 160 21.27 -7.80 20.86
N VAL A 161 22.17 -6.82 20.70
CA VAL A 161 23.20 -6.80 19.63
C VAL A 161 24.47 -7.58 20.03
N ASN A 162 24.33 -8.90 20.16
CA ASN A 162 25.41 -9.82 20.53
C ASN A 162 25.77 -10.81 19.40
N ALA A 163 26.84 -11.58 19.60
CA ALA A 163 27.23 -12.66 18.68
C ALA A 163 26.38 -13.95 18.84
N GLU A 164 25.75 -14.11 20.00
CA GLU A 164 24.66 -15.07 20.29
C GLU A 164 23.40 -14.23 20.57
N PRO A 165 22.71 -13.69 19.55
CA PRO A 165 21.54 -12.82 19.74
C PRO A 165 20.34 -13.56 20.34
N GLU A 166 20.22 -14.88 20.11
CA GLU A 166 19.16 -15.73 20.65
C GLU A 166 19.15 -15.75 22.19
N VAL A 167 20.31 -15.64 22.84
CA VAL A 167 20.42 -15.70 24.31
C VAL A 167 19.67 -14.55 25.00
N PRO A 168 19.92 -13.27 24.69
CA PRO A 168 19.14 -12.17 25.25
C PRO A 168 17.75 -12.04 24.62
N GLN A 169 17.50 -12.52 23.40
CA GLN A 169 16.14 -12.57 22.81
C GLN A 169 15.22 -13.50 23.62
N ASP A 170 15.69 -14.70 23.97
CA ASP A 170 14.99 -15.65 24.84
C ASP A 170 14.80 -15.11 26.26
N ILE A 171 15.83 -14.49 26.85
CA ILE A 171 15.71 -13.91 28.20
C ILE A 171 14.73 -12.74 28.20
N CYS A 172 14.72 -11.90 27.16
CA CYS A 172 13.76 -10.82 26.97
C CYS A 172 12.31 -11.34 26.97
N ALA A 173 12.05 -12.43 26.23
CA ALA A 173 10.75 -13.11 26.20
C ALA A 173 10.42 -13.81 27.53
N ALA A 174 11.39 -14.45 28.17
CA ALA A 174 11.21 -15.15 29.45
C ALA A 174 10.77 -14.23 30.61
N VAL A 175 11.16 -12.95 30.55
CA VAL A 175 10.74 -11.95 31.55
C VAL A 175 9.53 -11.11 31.10
N HIS A 176 9.01 -11.31 29.88
CA HIS A 176 7.99 -10.48 29.24
C HIS A 176 8.38 -9.00 29.05
N PHE A 177 9.66 -8.74 28.77
CA PHE A 177 10.11 -7.38 28.44
C PHE A 177 9.65 -6.95 27.04
N ASP A 178 9.53 -7.90 26.10
CA ASP A 178 8.86 -7.72 24.81
C ASP A 178 7.43 -7.17 24.97
N GLN A 179 6.64 -7.73 25.89
CA GLN A 179 5.29 -7.24 26.18
C GLN A 179 5.30 -5.84 26.79
N MET A 180 6.31 -5.50 27.60
CA MET A 180 6.51 -4.12 28.08
C MET A 180 6.93 -3.15 26.97
N VAL A 181 7.63 -3.62 25.93
CA VAL A 181 7.92 -2.83 24.72
C VAL A 181 6.65 -2.62 23.91
N TYR A 182 5.81 -3.65 23.73
CA TYR A 182 4.51 -3.55 23.06
C TYR A 182 3.59 -2.54 23.75
N GLN A 183 3.41 -2.66 25.06
CA GLN A 183 2.64 -1.70 25.89
C GLN A 183 3.26 -0.28 25.90
N THR A 184 4.58 -0.16 25.70
CA THR A 184 5.22 1.16 25.49
C THR A 184 4.86 1.76 24.14
N ILE A 185 4.72 0.94 23.09
CA ILE A 185 4.29 1.40 21.75
C ILE A 185 2.85 1.91 21.82
N ILE A 186 1.92 1.16 22.44
CA ILE A 186 0.53 1.60 22.69
C ILE A 186 0.49 2.98 23.36
N LEU A 187 1.18 3.14 24.49
CA LEU A 187 1.23 4.43 25.20
C LEU A 187 1.81 5.56 24.32
N CYS A 188 2.82 5.28 23.50
CA CYS A 188 3.39 6.33 22.64
C CYS A 188 2.44 6.71 21.49
N VAL A 189 1.77 5.74 20.86
CA VAL A 189 0.78 6.00 19.79
C VAL A 189 -0.38 6.81 20.36
N ASN A 190 -1.02 6.35 21.44
CA ASN A 190 -2.22 6.98 22.02
C ASN A 190 -1.98 8.41 22.56
N VAL A 191 -0.73 8.82 22.81
CA VAL A 191 -0.37 10.19 23.18
C VAL A 191 0.03 11.05 21.96
N THR A 192 0.37 10.45 20.81
CA THR A 192 0.94 11.18 19.66
C THR A 192 0.10 11.18 18.39
N SER A 193 -0.90 10.30 18.22
CA SER A 193 -1.93 10.47 17.19
C SER A 193 -3.01 11.48 17.61
N LYS A 194 -3.35 11.54 18.90
CA LYS A 194 -4.25 12.55 19.49
C LYS A 194 -3.65 13.96 19.42
N GLY A 195 -3.81 14.61 18.27
CA GLY A 195 -3.42 16.00 18.03
C GLY A 195 -4.13 16.98 18.99
N TYR A 196 -3.47 18.10 19.27
CA TYR A 196 -3.98 19.14 20.17
C TYR A 196 -4.35 20.38 19.36
N ASP A 197 -5.51 20.98 19.65
CA ASP A 197 -5.93 22.24 19.02
C ASP A 197 -4.91 23.36 19.30
N GLY A 198 -4.23 23.78 18.23
CA GLY A 198 -3.18 24.79 18.29
C GLY A 198 -3.69 26.21 18.50
N GLU A 199 -4.95 26.54 18.18
CA GLU A 199 -5.48 27.91 18.23
C GLU A 199 -5.94 28.31 19.64
N ILE A 200 -6.43 27.35 20.44
CA ILE A 200 -6.89 27.57 21.82
C ILE A 200 -5.72 27.80 22.81
N LEU A 201 -4.52 27.31 22.48
CA LEU A 201 -3.39 27.22 23.41
C LEU A 201 -2.42 28.41 23.38
N ASP A 202 -1.88 28.76 24.55
CA ASP A 202 -0.79 29.74 24.64
C ASP A 202 0.56 29.15 24.17
N GLU A 203 1.49 30.02 23.77
CA GLU A 203 2.79 29.61 23.21
C GLU A 203 3.65 28.80 24.21
N ALA A 204 3.55 29.06 25.51
CA ALA A 204 4.27 28.30 26.53
C ALA A 204 3.63 26.91 26.78
N GLN A 205 2.32 26.77 26.62
CA GLN A 205 1.62 25.48 26.59
C GLN A 205 2.00 24.69 25.33
N ARG A 206 1.93 25.32 24.15
CA ARG A 206 2.31 24.74 22.85
C ARG A 206 3.73 24.18 22.89
N LEU A 207 4.71 24.97 23.37
CA LEU A 207 6.10 24.54 23.53
C LEU A 207 6.26 23.34 24.48
N LYS A 208 5.48 23.24 25.58
CA LYS A 208 5.48 22.07 26.47
C LYS A 208 4.94 20.81 25.79
N LEU A 209 3.86 20.94 25.03
CA LEU A 209 3.20 19.83 24.34
C LEU A 209 4.10 19.27 23.24
N THR A 210 4.70 20.15 22.42
CA THR A 210 5.70 19.73 21.42
C THR A 210 6.90 19.03 22.07
N ASP A 211 7.43 19.56 23.17
CA ASP A 211 8.56 18.99 23.92
C ASP A 211 8.28 17.59 24.49
N ILE A 212 7.06 17.31 24.93
CA ILE A 212 6.63 15.98 25.42
C ILE A 212 6.30 15.03 24.27
N THR A 213 5.58 15.50 23.26
CA THR A 213 5.26 14.74 22.03
C THR A 213 6.55 14.26 21.36
N GLU A 214 7.56 15.13 21.26
CA GLU A 214 8.88 14.81 20.74
C GLU A 214 9.64 13.78 21.59
N LEU A 215 9.34 13.64 22.88
CA LEU A 215 9.91 12.59 23.72
C LEU A 215 9.17 11.26 23.55
N TYR A 216 7.84 11.27 23.42
CA TYR A 216 7.06 10.07 23.07
C TYR A 216 7.44 9.54 21.67
N LYS A 217 7.57 10.39 20.64
CA LYS A 217 8.07 9.96 19.31
C LYS A 217 9.47 9.31 19.40
N LYS A 218 10.37 9.85 20.23
CA LYS A 218 11.70 9.24 20.46
C LYS A 218 11.64 7.91 21.19
N LEU A 219 10.70 7.74 22.13
CA LEU A 219 10.46 6.47 22.82
C LEU A 219 9.85 5.43 21.88
N LEU A 220 8.88 5.81 21.04
CA LEU A 220 8.28 4.99 19.98
C LEU A 220 9.33 4.45 19.01
N VAL A 221 10.12 5.34 18.39
CA VAL A 221 11.21 4.95 17.47
C VAL A 221 12.21 4.01 18.14
N THR A 222 12.56 4.25 19.41
CA THR A 222 13.50 3.38 20.14
C THR A 222 12.89 2.02 20.48
N SER A 223 11.58 1.97 20.73
CA SER A 223 10.81 0.74 21.00
C SER A 223 10.66 -0.11 19.74
N LEU A 224 10.36 0.50 18.59
CA LEU A 224 10.36 -0.18 17.28
C LEU A 224 11.76 -0.73 16.94
N GLN A 225 12.83 0.02 17.20
CA GLN A 225 14.20 -0.50 17.03
C GLN A 225 14.53 -1.65 17.99
N GLN A 226 13.94 -1.69 19.19
CA GLN A 226 14.05 -2.81 20.13
C GLN A 226 13.29 -4.05 19.60
N VAL A 227 12.06 -3.88 19.11
CA VAL A 227 11.29 -4.95 18.45
C VAL A 227 12.06 -5.54 17.27
N HIS A 228 12.58 -4.71 16.36
CA HIS A 228 13.36 -5.17 15.21
C HIS A 228 14.56 -6.04 15.63
N ASN A 229 15.28 -5.65 16.68
CA ASN A 229 16.40 -6.44 17.21
C ASN A 229 15.94 -7.72 17.95
N TRP A 230 14.71 -7.76 18.47
CA TRP A 230 14.14 -8.90 19.19
C TRP A 230 13.57 -9.98 18.26
N THR A 231 13.01 -9.57 17.12
CA THR A 231 12.49 -10.46 16.08
C THR A 231 13.56 -10.85 15.05
N ALA A 232 14.68 -10.12 14.98
CA ALA A 232 15.81 -10.37 14.08
C ALA A 232 16.26 -11.85 14.11
N LYS A 233 16.07 -12.54 12.97
CA LYS A 233 16.37 -13.96 12.74
C LYS A 233 15.67 -14.96 13.69
N HIS A 234 14.69 -14.55 14.49
CA HIS A 234 14.04 -15.40 15.50
C HIS A 234 12.57 -15.67 15.14
N ASP A 235 12.29 -16.74 14.40
CA ASP A 235 10.95 -17.02 13.86
C ASP A 235 9.84 -17.11 14.90
N ARG A 236 10.11 -17.68 16.10
CA ARG A 236 9.11 -17.68 17.18
C ARG A 236 8.76 -16.26 17.66
N ASN A 237 9.71 -15.33 17.65
CA ASN A 237 9.47 -13.95 18.12
C ASN A 237 8.78 -13.13 17.02
N LYS A 238 9.12 -13.37 15.74
CA LYS A 238 8.35 -12.83 14.60
C LYS A 238 6.89 -13.28 14.64
N MET A 239 6.65 -14.56 14.93
CA MET A 239 5.29 -15.11 15.08
C MET A 239 4.58 -14.57 16.31
N SER A 240 5.26 -14.39 17.45
CA SER A 240 4.68 -13.78 18.66
C SER A 240 4.30 -12.32 18.39
N PHE A 241 5.21 -11.54 17.79
CA PHE A 241 4.96 -10.15 17.43
C PHE A 241 3.79 -9.98 16.46
N TRP A 242 3.72 -10.81 15.40
CA TRP A 242 2.57 -10.82 14.49
C TRP A 242 1.29 -11.38 15.11
N PHE A 243 1.37 -12.20 16.16
CA PHE A 243 0.20 -12.59 16.91
C PHE A 243 -0.35 -11.41 17.72
N ASP A 244 0.53 -10.75 18.50
CA ASP A 244 0.19 -9.61 19.35
C ASP A 244 -0.31 -8.38 18.54
N VAL A 245 0.15 -8.21 17.29
CA VAL A 245 -0.12 -7.04 16.43
C VAL A 245 -1.26 -7.21 15.42
N LEU A 246 -1.48 -8.43 14.88
CA LEU A 246 -2.45 -8.64 13.79
C LEU A 246 -3.78 -9.22 14.24
N PHE A 247 -3.84 -9.80 15.45
CA PHE A 247 -5.08 -10.28 16.05
C PHE A 247 -5.49 -9.37 17.21
N ASP A 248 -5.74 -8.09 16.94
CA ASP A 248 -6.21 -7.16 17.96
C ASP A 248 -7.54 -7.64 18.58
N ASP A 249 -7.76 -7.41 19.87
CA ASP A 249 -8.90 -7.97 20.62
C ASP A 249 -10.13 -7.06 20.62
N ASP A 250 -9.98 -5.76 20.34
CA ASP A 250 -11.10 -4.80 20.34
C ASP A 250 -12.11 -5.07 19.20
N GLY A 251 -11.69 -5.73 18.11
CA GLY A 251 -12.57 -6.19 17.03
C GLY A 251 -13.52 -7.35 17.42
N ALA A 252 -13.42 -7.88 18.64
CA ALA A 252 -14.34 -8.89 19.17
C ALA A 252 -15.57 -8.28 19.88
N LEU A 253 -15.73 -6.96 19.85
CA LEU A 253 -16.86 -6.23 20.43
C LEU A 253 -17.84 -5.67 19.40
N SER A 254 -17.49 -5.67 18.11
CA SER A 254 -18.47 -5.56 17.02
C SER A 254 -19.50 -6.69 17.13
N GLY A 255 -20.77 -6.41 16.83
CA GLY A 255 -21.82 -7.42 16.86
C GLY A 255 -21.60 -8.52 15.81
N PRO A 256 -22.23 -9.70 15.92
CA PRO A 256 -22.19 -10.74 14.88
C PRO A 256 -22.82 -10.36 13.52
N GLU A 257 -23.24 -9.10 13.37
CA GLU A 257 -24.09 -8.53 12.31
C GLU A 257 -23.50 -7.20 11.76
N GLU A 258 -22.26 -6.85 12.14
CA GLU A 258 -21.50 -5.68 11.64
C GLU A 258 -19.99 -5.98 11.58
N ILE A 259 -19.53 -6.71 10.54
CA ILE A 259 -18.09 -7.12 10.47
C ILE A 259 -17.46 -6.99 9.06
N MET A 260 -17.25 -8.11 8.37
CA MET A 260 -16.34 -8.22 7.21
C MET A 260 -15.94 -9.68 7.00
N THR A 261 -16.95 -10.48 6.67
CA THR A 261 -16.72 -11.66 5.84
C THR A 261 -16.49 -11.21 4.39
N ASP A 262 -15.25 -10.84 4.05
CA ASP A 262 -14.76 -10.11 2.84
C ASP A 262 -14.91 -10.87 1.51
N GLY A 263 -16.06 -11.51 1.33
CA GLY A 263 -16.27 -12.66 0.45
C GLY A 263 -15.47 -13.89 0.87
N SER A 264 -14.28 -13.72 1.48
CA SER A 264 -13.26 -14.75 1.60
C SER A 264 -13.64 -15.89 2.54
N GLY A 265 -14.57 -15.67 3.47
CA GLY A 265 -14.98 -16.64 4.49
C GLY A 265 -13.81 -17.07 5.39
N PHE A 266 -12.87 -16.15 5.67
CA PHE A 266 -11.83 -16.31 6.68
C PHE A 266 -12.40 -16.13 8.10
N ARG A 267 -11.68 -16.63 9.11
CA ARG A 267 -12.14 -16.65 10.50
C ARG A 267 -11.00 -16.23 11.45
N PRO A 268 -10.87 -14.93 11.77
CA PRO A 268 -9.81 -14.41 12.64
C PRO A 268 -9.64 -15.20 13.95
N ASP A 269 -10.73 -15.49 14.68
CA ASP A 269 -10.67 -16.30 15.91
C ASP A 269 -10.06 -17.69 15.71
N ALA A 270 -10.44 -18.38 14.63
CA ALA A 270 -9.97 -19.73 14.37
C ALA A 270 -8.48 -19.70 14.00
N ALA A 271 -8.04 -18.68 13.25
CA ALA A 271 -6.64 -18.42 12.99
C ALA A 271 -5.87 -18.06 14.27
N LYS A 272 -6.41 -17.19 15.13
CA LYS A 272 -5.82 -16.77 16.42
C LYS A 272 -5.53 -17.99 17.31
N HIS A 273 -6.52 -18.84 17.54
CA HIS A 273 -6.34 -20.09 18.31
C HIS A 273 -5.29 -21.02 17.69
N GLN A 274 -5.30 -21.23 16.36
CA GLN A 274 -4.34 -22.10 15.68
C GLN A 274 -2.89 -21.56 15.80
N VAL A 275 -2.70 -20.25 15.63
CA VAL A 275 -1.40 -19.57 15.78
C VAL A 275 -0.92 -19.62 17.23
N GLN A 276 -1.79 -19.43 18.23
CA GLN A 276 -1.45 -19.61 19.64
C GLN A 276 -1.00 -21.06 19.91
N HIS A 277 -1.76 -22.06 19.45
CA HIS A 277 -1.36 -23.46 19.59
C HIS A 277 -0.01 -23.75 18.90
N TRP A 278 0.32 -23.08 17.80
CA TRP A 278 1.65 -23.16 17.18
C TRP A 278 2.74 -22.50 18.05
N LEU A 279 2.49 -21.31 18.60
CA LEU A 279 3.41 -20.61 19.52
C LEU A 279 3.70 -21.42 20.78
N ASP A 280 2.73 -22.22 21.22
CA ASP A 280 2.85 -23.14 22.35
C ASP A 280 3.71 -24.35 22.01
N ARG A 281 3.44 -25.02 20.88
CA ARG A 281 4.23 -26.16 20.39
C ARG A 281 5.70 -25.77 20.12
N ASN A 282 5.95 -24.50 19.77
CA ASN A 282 7.28 -23.99 19.39
C ASN A 282 7.95 -23.17 20.51
N SER A 283 7.59 -23.37 21.78
CA SER A 283 8.13 -22.64 22.93
C SER A 283 9.54 -23.07 23.40
N LYS A 284 10.36 -23.71 22.55
CA LYS A 284 11.74 -24.15 22.88
C LYS A 284 12.70 -22.94 22.87
N MET A 285 13.39 -22.67 23.99
CA MET A 285 14.47 -21.66 24.07
C MET A 285 15.85 -22.26 23.78
N CYS A 286 16.83 -21.43 23.45
CA CYS A 286 18.23 -21.84 23.31
C CYS A 286 18.82 -22.35 24.63
N ASP A 287 19.77 -23.26 24.51
CA ASP A 287 20.37 -23.99 25.64
C ASP A 287 21.07 -23.08 26.66
N THR A 288 21.61 -21.95 26.21
CA THR A 288 22.35 -21.00 27.05
C THR A 288 21.41 -20.09 27.84
N ALA A 289 20.34 -19.57 27.22
CA ALA A 289 19.29 -18.86 27.95
C ALA A 289 18.62 -19.77 28.98
N ARG A 290 18.29 -21.02 28.60
CA ARG A 290 17.69 -22.02 29.50
C ARG A 290 18.52 -22.24 30.77
N LYS A 291 19.85 -22.36 30.63
CA LYS A 291 20.79 -22.51 31.76
C LYS A 291 20.86 -21.27 32.64
N LEU A 292 20.88 -20.07 32.05
CA LEU A 292 20.88 -18.80 32.78
C LEU A 292 19.59 -18.58 33.58
N LEU A 293 18.43 -18.91 32.98
CA LEU A 293 17.12 -18.81 33.62
C LEU A 293 16.94 -19.81 34.77
N ARG A 294 17.34 -21.09 34.58
CA ARG A 294 17.36 -22.09 35.68
C ARG A 294 18.29 -21.65 36.81
N HIS A 295 19.52 -21.25 36.50
CA HIS A 295 20.48 -20.76 37.51
C HIS A 295 19.94 -19.55 38.30
N TYR A 296 19.28 -18.60 37.63
CA TYR A 296 18.64 -17.47 38.31
C TYR A 296 17.51 -17.91 39.25
N ALA A 297 16.58 -18.74 38.75
CA ALA A 297 15.45 -19.27 39.50
C ALA A 297 15.88 -20.07 40.75
N GLU A 298 16.96 -20.84 40.64
CA GLU A 298 17.49 -21.70 41.71
C GLU A 298 18.31 -20.94 42.77
N ASN A 299 19.09 -19.91 42.38
CA ASN A 299 20.16 -19.35 43.23
C ASN A 299 20.01 -17.85 43.58
N HIS A 300 19.13 -17.11 42.90
CA HIS A 300 19.03 -15.65 43.02
C HIS A 300 17.61 -15.11 43.20
N ALA A 301 16.58 -15.88 42.85
CA ALA A 301 15.17 -15.46 42.89
C ALA A 301 14.60 -15.26 44.31
N ASP A 302 15.35 -15.67 45.35
CA ASP A 302 15.06 -15.39 46.76
C ASP A 302 15.31 -13.93 47.15
N LYS A 303 15.98 -13.15 46.29
CA LYS A 303 16.35 -11.74 46.49
C LYS A 303 15.74 -10.86 45.38
N PRO A 304 15.51 -9.55 45.63
CA PRO A 304 15.07 -8.61 44.59
C PRO A 304 15.98 -8.68 43.35
N PRO A 305 15.43 -8.75 42.12
CA PRO A 305 14.04 -8.44 41.75
C PRO A 305 13.01 -9.56 41.98
N GLY A 306 13.41 -10.73 42.48
CA GLY A 306 12.51 -11.83 42.89
C GLY A 306 12.24 -12.86 41.79
N ASN A 307 11.25 -13.72 42.02
CA ASN A 307 10.87 -14.81 41.11
C ASN A 307 10.49 -14.31 39.71
N LEU A 308 10.95 -15.05 38.69
CA LEU A 308 10.36 -15.02 37.35
C LEU A 308 8.88 -15.41 37.42
N ALA A 309 8.03 -14.74 36.65
CA ALA A 309 6.64 -15.16 36.50
C ALA A 309 6.59 -16.54 35.81
N PRO A 310 5.85 -17.54 36.32
CA PRO A 310 5.83 -18.89 35.79
C PRO A 310 4.91 -19.02 34.56
N ILE A 311 5.02 -18.07 33.61
CA ILE A 311 4.10 -17.94 32.47
C ILE A 311 4.38 -19.06 31.47
N ARG A 312 3.38 -19.93 31.32
CA ARG A 312 3.41 -21.04 30.36
C ARG A 312 3.08 -20.53 28.96
N PRO A 313 3.59 -21.18 27.91
CA PRO A 313 4.43 -22.38 27.94
C PRO A 313 5.93 -22.12 28.08
N LEU A 314 6.40 -20.88 27.89
CA LEU A 314 7.82 -20.53 27.95
C LEU A 314 8.49 -20.98 29.27
N ALA A 315 7.81 -20.86 30.41
CA ALA A 315 8.33 -21.23 31.72
C ALA A 315 8.72 -22.72 31.90
N TRP A 316 8.27 -23.64 31.04
CA TRP A 316 8.78 -25.02 31.03
C TRP A 316 10.29 -25.10 30.76
N ASN A 317 10.87 -24.09 30.11
CA ASN A 317 12.31 -24.01 29.90
C ASN A 317 13.08 -23.92 31.25
N TRP A 318 12.55 -23.24 32.27
CA TRP A 318 13.28 -23.00 33.53
C TRP A 318 12.63 -23.48 34.82
N LEU A 319 11.37 -23.93 34.81
CA LEU A 319 10.76 -24.61 35.96
C LEU A 319 11.26 -26.07 36.06
N PRO A 320 11.29 -26.66 37.28
CA PRO A 320 11.58 -28.08 37.45
C PRO A 320 10.55 -28.97 36.75
N ASP A 321 10.99 -30.15 36.31
CA ASP A 321 10.27 -31.05 35.41
C ASP A 321 9.09 -31.81 36.08
N THR A 322 8.54 -31.27 37.18
CA THR A 322 7.54 -31.89 38.07
C THR A 322 6.10 -31.80 37.57
N LEU A 323 5.84 -31.13 36.45
CA LEU A 323 4.52 -31.05 35.81
C LEU A 323 4.63 -31.40 34.30
N ASP A 324 4.82 -32.70 34.10
CA ASP A 324 4.73 -33.49 32.86
C ASP A 324 5.39 -32.93 31.57
N PRO A 325 6.66 -33.30 31.31
CA PRO A 325 7.31 -33.04 30.02
C PRO A 325 6.74 -33.85 28.84
N THR A 326 5.92 -34.88 29.08
CA THR A 326 5.72 -36.00 28.15
C THR A 326 4.68 -35.75 27.05
N SER A 327 3.99 -34.61 27.06
CA SER A 327 2.98 -34.25 26.04
C SER A 327 3.56 -33.49 24.83
N ILE A 328 4.76 -32.91 24.96
CA ILE A 328 5.43 -32.03 23.98
C ILE A 328 6.81 -32.57 23.54
N ILE A 329 7.22 -33.73 24.04
CA ILE A 329 8.28 -34.52 23.41
C ILE A 329 7.73 -35.03 22.06
N LEU A 330 8.04 -34.28 21.01
CA LEU A 330 8.06 -34.77 19.63
C LEU A 330 9.00 -35.99 19.56
N ASP A 331 8.71 -36.95 18.67
CA ASP A 331 9.76 -37.82 18.15
C ASP A 331 10.76 -36.93 17.38
N ASP A 332 11.77 -36.38 18.05
CA ASP A 332 12.80 -35.54 17.43
C ASP A 332 13.68 -36.35 16.44
N ASP A 333 13.57 -37.68 16.43
CA ASP A 333 14.12 -38.60 15.41
C ASP A 333 13.37 -38.53 14.04
N ALA A 334 12.16 -37.96 13.97
CA ALA A 334 11.37 -37.92 12.74
C ALA A 334 11.67 -36.66 11.88
N GLU A 335 12.60 -36.77 10.92
CA GLU A 335 13.06 -35.65 10.07
C GLU A 335 11.94 -34.85 9.39
N LYS A 336 10.80 -35.49 9.05
CA LYS A 336 9.65 -34.87 8.38
C LYS A 336 8.33 -35.30 9.02
N VAL A 337 7.38 -34.38 9.03
CA VAL A 337 6.01 -34.57 9.53
C VAL A 337 5.06 -34.24 8.38
N ASN A 338 4.15 -35.15 8.04
CA ASN A 338 3.12 -34.88 7.03
C ASN A 338 1.93 -34.17 7.72
N PRO A 339 1.49 -32.99 7.26
CA PRO A 339 0.27 -32.35 7.74
C PRO A 339 -0.96 -33.25 7.56
N VAL A 340 -1.72 -33.50 8.62
CA VAL A 340 -2.98 -34.25 8.57
C VAL A 340 -4.07 -33.46 9.27
N TRP A 341 -5.05 -32.97 8.52
CA TRP A 341 -6.28 -32.45 9.08
C TRP A 341 -7.30 -33.57 9.30
N LYS A 342 -7.87 -33.65 10.50
CA LYS A 342 -9.00 -34.53 10.83
C LYS A 342 -10.15 -33.68 11.35
N PRO A 343 -11.23 -33.44 10.59
CA PRO A 343 -12.35 -32.60 11.05
C PRO A 343 -12.94 -33.07 12.39
N ASP A 344 -13.07 -34.39 12.56
CA ASP A 344 -13.74 -35.07 13.67
C ASP A 344 -12.92 -35.17 14.97
N GLU A 345 -11.71 -34.59 15.01
CA GLU A 345 -10.88 -34.53 16.22
C GLU A 345 -11.47 -33.50 17.21
N PRO A 346 -11.96 -33.92 18.41
CA PRO A 346 -12.67 -33.03 19.33
C PRO A 346 -11.74 -32.05 20.07
N ASP A 347 -10.49 -32.45 20.33
CA ASP A 347 -9.48 -31.58 20.93
C ASP A 347 -8.83 -30.73 19.83
N LYS A 348 -9.04 -29.41 19.89
CA LYS A 348 -8.47 -28.45 18.91
C LYS A 348 -6.96 -28.34 18.97
N TYR A 349 -6.36 -28.45 20.16
CA TYR A 349 -4.91 -28.49 20.29
C TYR A 349 -4.34 -29.75 19.62
N GLN A 350 -5.03 -30.88 19.77
CA GLN A 350 -4.66 -32.14 19.11
C GLN A 350 -4.89 -32.10 17.59
N GLN A 351 -5.98 -31.48 17.12
CA GLN A 351 -6.28 -31.26 15.70
C GLN A 351 -5.15 -30.44 15.04
N ASP A 352 -4.76 -29.32 15.65
CA ASP A 352 -3.69 -28.46 15.13
C ASP A 352 -2.30 -29.09 15.28
N ARG A 353 -2.07 -29.92 16.30
CA ARG A 353 -0.83 -30.70 16.45
C ARG A 353 -0.67 -31.74 15.34
N LEU A 354 -1.76 -32.31 14.82
CA LEU A 354 -1.74 -33.22 13.66
C LEU A 354 -1.59 -32.46 12.34
N TYR A 355 -2.12 -31.25 12.24
CA TYR A 355 -1.86 -30.37 11.09
C TYR A 355 -0.40 -29.88 11.04
N ALA A 356 0.23 -29.71 12.21
CA ALA A 356 1.65 -29.40 12.46
C ALA A 356 2.18 -28.06 11.92
N ARG A 357 1.55 -27.50 10.88
CA ARG A 357 1.75 -26.15 10.33
C ARG A 357 1.25 -25.06 11.29
N VAL A 358 1.39 -23.78 10.91
CA VAL A 358 0.93 -22.64 11.73
C VAL A 358 -0.60 -22.61 11.86
N SER A 359 -1.33 -22.58 10.75
CA SER A 359 -2.78 -22.45 10.74
C SER A 359 -3.37 -23.01 9.44
N ARG A 360 -4.40 -23.86 9.57
CA ARG A 360 -5.21 -24.29 8.43
C ARG A 360 -6.09 -23.17 7.90
N GLU A 361 -6.58 -22.29 8.77
CA GLU A 361 -7.46 -21.18 8.37
C GLU A 361 -6.74 -20.25 7.38
N ILE A 362 -5.52 -19.83 7.73
CA ILE A 362 -4.66 -18.98 6.89
C ILE A 362 -4.22 -19.70 5.60
N ASP A 363 -3.97 -21.01 5.65
CA ASP A 363 -3.73 -21.80 4.43
C ASP A 363 -4.97 -21.93 3.53
N THR A 364 -6.17 -22.03 4.11
CA THR A 364 -7.43 -22.21 3.38
C THR A 364 -7.88 -20.91 2.73
N TRP A 365 -7.79 -19.79 3.45
CA TRP A 365 -7.97 -18.45 2.89
C TRP A 365 -6.96 -18.20 1.76
N TRP A 366 -5.68 -18.53 1.94
CA TRP A 366 -4.68 -18.31 0.89
C TRP A 366 -4.98 -19.06 -0.42
N LEU A 367 -5.61 -20.23 -0.35
CA LEU A 367 -6.01 -20.97 -1.56
C LEU A 367 -7.12 -20.26 -2.36
N ARG A 368 -7.95 -19.43 -1.70
CA ARG A 368 -8.99 -18.57 -2.30
C ARG A 368 -8.42 -17.22 -2.75
N ALA A 369 -7.65 -16.58 -1.87
CA ALA A 369 -7.16 -15.21 -2.00
C ALA A 369 -5.96 -15.05 -2.96
N ARG A 370 -5.18 -16.10 -3.18
CA ARG A 370 -4.10 -16.06 -4.19
C ARG A 370 -4.67 -15.88 -5.60
N ASP A 371 -3.82 -15.39 -6.50
CA ASP A 371 -4.10 -15.31 -7.95
C ASP A 371 -4.83 -16.56 -8.47
N PRO A 372 -6.05 -16.44 -9.04
CA PRO A 372 -6.75 -17.56 -9.65
C PRO A 372 -5.93 -18.26 -10.75
N ASN A 373 -5.05 -17.51 -11.42
CA ASN A 373 -4.11 -18.05 -12.39
C ASN A 373 -2.86 -18.68 -11.76
N TYR A 374 -2.68 -18.72 -10.43
CA TYR A 374 -1.41 -19.08 -9.78
C TYR A 374 -0.81 -20.41 -10.25
N GLU A 375 -1.62 -21.47 -10.30
CA GLU A 375 -1.19 -22.80 -10.77
C GLU A 375 -1.28 -22.85 -12.31
N ASP A 376 -2.48 -23.00 -12.85
CA ASP A 376 -2.79 -23.00 -14.28
C ASP A 376 -3.53 -21.72 -14.72
N TRP A 377 -3.63 -21.47 -16.03
CA TRP A 377 -4.40 -20.35 -16.57
C TRP A 377 -5.91 -20.64 -16.54
N VAL A 378 -6.60 -20.08 -15.55
CA VAL A 378 -8.06 -20.20 -15.33
C VAL A 378 -8.81 -18.98 -15.87
N VAL A 379 -8.32 -17.77 -15.58
CA VAL A 379 -8.96 -16.50 -15.92
C VAL A 379 -8.33 -15.93 -17.19
N GLY A 380 -9.13 -15.85 -18.26
CA GLY A 380 -8.74 -15.27 -19.55
C GLY A 380 -8.60 -13.74 -19.51
N MET A 381 -7.91 -13.19 -20.52
CA MET A 381 -7.80 -11.74 -20.71
C MET A 381 -9.14 -11.14 -21.17
N PRO A 382 -9.70 -10.10 -20.52
CA PRO A 382 -10.94 -9.45 -20.94
C PRO A 382 -10.91 -8.98 -22.40
N SER A 383 -12.02 -9.21 -23.11
CA SER A 383 -12.14 -8.88 -24.53
C SER A 383 -12.33 -7.37 -24.76
N VAL A 384 -12.06 -6.92 -25.99
CA VAL A 384 -12.27 -5.53 -26.40
C VAL A 384 -13.76 -5.18 -26.44
N GLU A 385 -14.62 -6.14 -26.75
CA GLU A 385 -16.08 -6.01 -26.77
C GLU A 385 -16.63 -5.83 -25.34
N PHE A 386 -16.07 -6.53 -24.34
CA PHE A 386 -16.36 -6.30 -22.92
C PHE A 386 -15.91 -4.89 -22.48
N ALA A 387 -14.70 -4.49 -22.86
CA ALA A 387 -14.17 -3.16 -22.55
C ALA A 387 -15.01 -2.01 -23.16
N GLN A 388 -15.56 -2.22 -24.37
CA GLN A 388 -16.53 -1.30 -24.99
C GLN A 388 -17.81 -1.20 -24.14
N SER A 389 -18.37 -2.33 -23.70
CA SER A 389 -19.56 -2.38 -22.85
C SER A 389 -19.34 -1.69 -21.49
N ARG A 390 -18.19 -1.92 -20.84
CA ARG A 390 -17.80 -1.20 -19.60
C ARG A 390 -17.68 0.30 -19.86
N THR A 391 -17.05 0.72 -20.96
CA THR A 391 -16.90 2.13 -21.33
C THR A 391 -18.26 2.83 -21.56
N GLU A 392 -19.25 2.12 -22.12
CA GLU A 392 -20.61 2.65 -22.31
C GLU A 392 -21.38 2.71 -20.97
N HIS A 393 -21.31 1.66 -20.15
CA HIS A 393 -21.89 1.65 -18.80
C HIS A 393 -21.32 2.79 -17.93
N CYS A 394 -20.00 2.94 -17.84
CA CYS A 394 -19.37 4.01 -17.07
C CYS A 394 -19.80 5.41 -17.54
N ARG A 395 -19.96 5.63 -18.86
CA ARG A 395 -20.46 6.92 -19.40
C ARG A 395 -21.90 7.25 -19.00
N ASN A 396 -22.72 6.23 -18.80
CA ASN A 396 -24.12 6.39 -18.40
C ASN A 396 -24.25 6.59 -16.88
N ASN A 397 -23.52 5.80 -16.07
CA ASN A 397 -23.65 5.79 -14.61
C ASN A 397 -22.71 6.77 -13.89
N LEU A 398 -21.74 7.41 -14.57
CA LEU A 398 -20.75 8.33 -13.96
C LEU A 398 -21.35 9.36 -13.00
N VAL A 399 -22.45 10.01 -13.40
CA VAL A 399 -23.09 11.06 -12.58
C VAL A 399 -23.81 10.46 -11.38
N HIS A 400 -24.31 9.23 -11.47
CA HIS A 400 -24.97 8.54 -10.35
C HIS A 400 -23.95 8.14 -9.27
N ARG A 401 -22.81 7.53 -9.64
CA ARG A 401 -21.76 7.11 -8.68
C ARG A 401 -21.29 8.23 -7.75
N TYR A 402 -21.24 9.47 -8.24
CA TYR A 402 -20.85 10.63 -7.43
C TYR A 402 -22.03 11.48 -6.91
N ALA A 403 -23.29 11.12 -7.21
CA ALA A 403 -24.45 11.89 -6.75
C ALA A 403 -24.84 11.60 -5.28
N HIS A 404 -24.34 10.49 -4.72
CA HIS A 404 -24.64 10.05 -3.36
C HIS A 404 -23.70 10.74 -2.35
N SER A 405 -22.37 10.64 -2.56
CA SER A 405 -21.30 11.17 -1.69
C SER A 405 -21.23 12.72 -1.53
N TYR A 406 -22.26 13.47 -1.91
CA TYR A 406 -22.32 14.93 -1.85
C TYR A 406 -23.65 15.47 -1.29
N ARG A 407 -24.58 14.61 -0.84
CA ARG A 407 -25.91 15.04 -0.37
C ARG A 407 -26.06 15.22 1.13
N ALA A 408 -25.23 14.58 1.95
CA ALA A 408 -25.30 14.71 3.41
C ALA A 408 -24.94 16.13 3.91
N ASP A 409 -23.87 16.69 3.36
CA ASP A 409 -23.08 17.77 3.99
C ASP A 409 -23.74 19.17 3.97
N HIS A 410 -24.88 19.35 3.28
CA HIS A 410 -25.49 20.66 2.99
C HIS A 410 -26.98 20.78 3.37
N SER A 411 -27.38 20.19 4.50
CA SER A 411 -28.67 20.48 5.15
C SER A 411 -28.54 21.68 6.11
N PRO A 412 -29.16 22.85 5.83
CA PRO A 412 -29.19 23.96 6.78
C PRO A 412 -30.08 23.60 7.99
N PRO A 413 -29.72 23.99 9.23
CA PRO A 413 -30.49 23.64 10.41
C PRO A 413 -31.88 24.28 10.36
N PRO A 414 -32.97 23.54 10.67
CA PRO A 414 -34.32 24.08 10.61
C PRO A 414 -34.56 25.11 11.72
N GLU A 415 -34.76 26.38 11.34
CA GLU A 415 -35.31 27.37 12.26
C GLU A 415 -36.72 26.96 12.70
N GLY A 416 -36.97 27.00 14.01
CA GLY A 416 -38.21 26.47 14.59
C GLY A 416 -39.46 27.24 14.15
N ALA A 417 -40.47 26.48 13.68
CA ALA A 417 -41.85 26.91 13.56
C ALA A 417 -42.72 26.06 14.48
N GLU A 418 -43.63 26.70 15.22
CA GLU A 418 -44.47 26.06 16.24
C GLU A 418 -45.54 25.14 15.60
N GLU A 419 -45.91 24.07 16.31
CA GLU A 419 -47.02 23.18 15.92
C GLU A 419 -48.36 23.93 15.92
N ASP A 420 -49.25 23.60 14.98
CA ASP A 420 -50.69 23.79 15.17
C ASP A 420 -51.46 22.63 14.53
N LEU A 421 -52.49 22.14 15.21
CA LEU A 421 -53.15 20.86 14.95
C LEU A 421 -54.52 21.04 14.30
N SER A 422 -54.87 20.23 13.28
CA SER A 422 -56.16 19.49 13.23
C SER A 422 -56.43 18.74 11.92
N ASP A 423 -56.92 17.51 12.09
CA ASP A 423 -58.02 16.83 11.37
C ASP A 423 -58.43 17.28 9.95
N HIS A 424 -58.50 16.32 9.00
CA HIS A 424 -59.80 15.68 8.74
C HIS A 424 -59.74 14.37 7.90
N GLU A 425 -60.60 13.46 8.35
CA GLU A 425 -61.20 12.23 7.79
C GLU A 425 -61.13 11.89 6.28
N HIS A 426 -61.29 10.59 6.00
CA HIS A 426 -61.30 9.98 4.66
C HIS A 426 -62.53 10.31 3.80
N CYS A 427 -62.33 10.27 2.47
CA CYS A 427 -63.33 9.79 1.52
C CYS A 427 -62.58 8.91 0.49
N HIS A 428 -62.71 7.58 0.51
CA HIS A 428 -63.72 6.80 -0.22
C HIS A 428 -63.79 7.09 -1.74
N GLU A 429 -63.68 6.00 -2.52
CA GLU A 429 -63.75 5.93 -4.00
C GLU A 429 -62.48 6.25 -4.82
N CYS A 430 -61.43 5.45 -4.64
CA CYS A 430 -60.68 4.91 -5.78
C CYS A 430 -60.18 3.48 -5.49
N HIS A 431 -60.07 2.62 -6.51
CA HIS A 431 -60.10 1.15 -6.34
C HIS A 431 -58.89 0.45 -6.99
N GLU A 432 -57.67 0.75 -6.54
CA GLU A 432 -56.46 0.16 -7.17
C GLU A 432 -55.26 -0.13 -6.23
N CYS A 433 -55.26 0.31 -4.97
CA CYS A 433 -54.08 0.19 -4.08
C CYS A 433 -54.01 -1.09 -3.21
N TYR A 434 -54.89 -2.08 -3.40
CA TYR A 434 -55.12 -3.15 -2.40
C TYR A 434 -54.47 -4.53 -2.71
N LEU A 435 -53.38 -4.55 -3.48
CA LEU A 435 -52.76 -5.81 -3.99
C LEU A 435 -51.22 -5.87 -3.95
N ARG A 436 -50.55 -5.22 -2.99
CA ARG A 436 -49.09 -5.45 -2.80
C ARG A 436 -48.53 -5.38 -1.36
N HIS A 437 -49.33 -5.74 -0.35
CA HIS A 437 -48.78 -6.08 0.97
C HIS A 437 -49.43 -7.34 1.54
N ASN A 438 -48.58 -8.14 2.20
CA ASN A 438 -48.86 -9.22 3.13
C ASN A 438 -49.74 -10.38 2.62
N HIS A 439 -49.11 -11.53 2.39
CA HIS A 439 -49.33 -12.67 3.29
C HIS A 439 -48.08 -13.56 3.37
N HIS A 440 -47.79 -14.04 4.58
CA HIS A 440 -46.72 -14.98 4.91
C HIS A 440 -47.37 -16.22 5.53
N HIS A 441 -46.95 -17.43 5.12
CA HIS A 441 -47.42 -18.75 5.60
C HIS A 441 -48.95 -19.01 5.44
N GLU A 442 -49.50 -20.23 5.44
CA GLU A 442 -49.05 -21.59 5.77
C GLU A 442 -49.57 -22.60 4.69
N ASP A 443 -49.07 -23.85 4.67
CA ASP A 443 -49.91 -25.08 4.56
C ASP A 443 -49.06 -26.40 4.56
N ASP A 444 -49.58 -27.39 5.29
CA ASP A 444 -49.00 -28.68 5.70
C ASP A 444 -48.42 -29.65 4.65
N HIS A 445 -47.55 -30.57 5.13
CA HIS A 445 -47.82 -32.01 4.98
C HIS A 445 -47.21 -32.87 6.11
N GLU A 446 -47.85 -34.01 6.41
CA GLU A 446 -47.75 -34.75 7.69
C GLU A 446 -46.66 -35.88 7.75
N CYS A 447 -46.44 -36.37 8.98
CA CYS A 447 -46.14 -37.75 9.41
C CYS A 447 -44.70 -38.11 9.90
N HIS A 448 -44.45 -38.04 11.22
CA HIS A 448 -44.61 -39.21 12.13
C HIS A 448 -44.14 -38.94 13.59
N HIS A 449 -44.70 -39.70 14.55
CA HIS A 449 -44.39 -39.61 15.99
C HIS A 449 -43.01 -40.14 16.39
N HIS A 450 -42.46 -39.66 17.52
CA HIS A 450 -42.40 -40.46 18.77
C HIS A 450 -42.16 -39.59 20.03
N HIS A 451 -42.78 -39.98 21.16
CA HIS A 451 -42.57 -39.37 22.48
C HIS A 451 -41.16 -39.69 23.04
N HIS A 452 -40.62 -38.78 23.87
CA HIS A 452 -40.50 -39.06 25.31
C HIS A 452 -40.31 -37.78 26.14
N ASP A 453 -40.93 -37.78 27.30
CA ASP A 453 -41.03 -36.66 28.25
C ASP A 453 -39.87 -36.67 29.25
N HIS A 454 -39.53 -35.52 29.86
CA HIS A 454 -39.36 -35.40 31.31
C HIS A 454 -39.17 -33.93 31.76
N GLU A 455 -39.80 -33.58 32.88
CA GLU A 455 -39.80 -32.26 33.52
C GLU A 455 -38.63 -32.12 34.52
N HIS A 456 -38.21 -30.89 34.86
CA HIS A 456 -38.23 -30.37 36.25
C HIS A 456 -37.58 -28.97 36.38
N ASP A 457 -38.44 -27.97 36.63
CA ASP A 457 -38.43 -26.97 37.73
C ASP A 457 -37.10 -26.43 38.31
N HIS A 458 -37.02 -25.09 38.37
CA HIS A 458 -36.74 -24.22 39.54
C HIS A 458 -36.09 -22.91 39.04
N GLU A 459 -36.84 -21.82 38.86
CA GLU A 459 -37.29 -20.88 39.91
C GLU A 459 -36.16 -20.31 40.79
N HIS A 460 -35.80 -19.04 40.57
CA HIS A 460 -36.14 -17.95 41.51
C HIS A 460 -35.97 -16.56 40.87
N GLU A 461 -36.50 -15.54 41.54
CA GLU A 461 -36.92 -14.25 40.95
C GLU A 461 -36.06 -13.06 41.48
N HIS A 462 -36.57 -11.84 41.24
CA HIS A 462 -36.13 -10.52 41.75
C HIS A 462 -34.98 -9.84 40.97
N GLU A 463 -35.08 -8.57 40.57
CA GLU A 463 -36.23 -7.64 40.67
C GLU A 463 -36.18 -6.57 39.56
N HIS A 464 -37.33 -5.95 39.25
CA HIS A 464 -37.42 -4.88 38.25
C HIS A 464 -36.96 -3.54 38.83
N ASP A 465 -36.40 -2.68 37.98
CA ASP A 465 -36.95 -1.33 37.82
C ASP A 465 -36.86 -0.93 36.33
N HIS A 466 -37.78 -0.08 35.88
CA HIS A 466 -37.85 0.40 34.50
C HIS A 466 -37.35 1.85 34.43
N ASP A 467 -36.67 2.19 33.34
CA ASP A 467 -37.00 3.39 32.57
C ASP A 467 -36.85 3.06 31.08
N HIS A 468 -37.74 3.61 30.26
CA HIS A 468 -37.68 3.51 28.80
C HIS A 468 -37.20 4.84 28.24
N ASP A 469 -36.37 4.80 27.20
CA ASP A 469 -36.52 5.72 26.08
C ASP A 469 -36.12 5.04 24.77
N HIS A 470 -36.55 5.62 23.66
CA HIS A 470 -36.34 5.15 22.29
C HIS A 470 -34.93 5.55 21.78
N VAL A 471 -34.39 5.14 20.62
CA VAL A 471 -34.97 4.88 19.28
C VAL A 471 -34.19 3.74 18.56
N HIS A 472 -34.70 3.30 17.41
CA HIS A 472 -33.97 2.59 16.35
C HIS A 472 -32.79 3.47 15.83
N ASP A 473 -31.80 2.99 15.08
CA ASP A 473 -31.81 2.27 13.77
C ASP A 473 -30.53 1.39 13.67
N HIS A 474 -30.48 0.27 12.94
CA HIS A 474 -30.31 0.13 11.47
C HIS A 474 -29.07 0.90 10.94
N ASP A 475 -28.12 0.32 10.19
CA ASP A 475 -28.04 -1.04 9.62
C ASP A 475 -26.59 -1.55 9.44
N HIS A 476 -26.44 -2.88 9.56
CA HIS A 476 -25.56 -3.80 8.82
C HIS A 476 -24.26 -3.32 8.13
N ASP A 477 -23.17 -3.99 8.54
CA ASP A 477 -22.24 -4.73 7.67
C ASP A 477 -21.52 -4.03 6.47
N HIS A 478 -20.18 -3.94 6.57
CA HIS A 478 -19.19 -4.66 5.73
C HIS A 478 -18.00 -3.89 5.05
N ASP A 479 -16.80 -4.39 5.39
CA ASP A 479 -15.37 -4.09 5.13
C ASP A 479 -14.78 -4.06 3.68
N HIS A 480 -13.46 -3.89 3.65
CA HIS A 480 -12.51 -4.05 2.56
C HIS A 480 -12.72 -5.23 1.57
N HIS A 481 -12.97 -4.86 0.30
CA HIS A 481 -12.25 -5.30 -0.93
C HIS A 481 -10.81 -5.89 -0.71
N HIS A 482 -10.18 -6.60 -1.69
CA HIS A 482 -8.74 -7.00 -1.59
C HIS A 482 -7.72 -6.82 -2.77
N HIS A 483 -6.37 -6.73 -2.55
CA HIS A 483 -5.40 -5.84 -3.32
C HIS A 483 -4.77 -6.44 -4.80
N GLU A 484 -3.59 -6.54 -5.63
CA GLU A 484 -2.04 -6.27 -6.07
C GLU A 484 -0.91 -7.30 -5.77
N HIS A 485 0.10 -7.54 -6.66
CA HIS A 485 1.58 -7.35 -6.44
C HIS A 485 2.58 -8.06 -7.43
N ALA A 486 3.60 -7.36 -7.97
CA ALA A 486 5.02 -7.79 -8.27
C ALA A 486 5.40 -9.02 -9.22
N ALA A 487 6.60 -9.62 -9.48
CA ALA A 487 8.10 -9.60 -9.21
C ALA A 487 8.90 -10.84 -9.79
N SER A 488 9.91 -10.73 -10.70
CA SER A 488 10.79 -11.87 -11.19
C SER A 488 12.31 -11.78 -10.85
N GLY A 489 12.99 -12.76 -10.23
CA GLY A 489 14.28 -12.52 -9.51
C GLY A 489 15.66 -12.70 -10.22
N ASN A 490 16.71 -12.14 -9.57
CA ASN A 490 17.95 -12.78 -9.04
C ASN A 490 19.22 -13.21 -9.88
N GLU A 491 20.29 -13.56 -9.12
CA GLU A 491 21.44 -14.51 -9.36
C GLU A 491 22.55 -14.03 -10.35
N ILE A 492 23.72 -14.65 -10.71
CA ILE A 492 24.38 -16.00 -10.53
C ILE A 492 25.95 -15.87 -10.33
N GLU A 493 26.80 -16.69 -11.02
CA GLU A 493 28.30 -16.85 -10.99
C GLU A 493 28.94 -17.47 -9.70
N GLU A 494 30.13 -18.11 -9.65
CA GLU A 494 30.96 -19.09 -10.46
C GLU A 494 32.19 -19.50 -9.57
N CYS A 495 33.09 -20.49 -9.73
CA CYS A 495 33.33 -21.78 -10.45
C CYS A 495 34.54 -22.49 -9.71
N ASP A 496 35.29 -23.57 -10.04
CA ASP A 496 35.43 -24.62 -11.10
C ASP A 496 36.31 -25.79 -10.48
N HIS A 497 36.53 -26.91 -11.21
CA HIS A 497 37.54 -27.99 -11.06
C HIS A 497 37.34 -29.05 -9.94
N HIS A 498 37.50 -30.38 -10.16
CA HIS A 498 37.86 -31.14 -11.38
C HIS A 498 37.46 -32.66 -11.31
N HIS A 499 37.03 -33.22 -12.45
CA HIS A 499 37.04 -34.64 -12.91
C HIS A 499 36.71 -35.85 -11.98
N HIS A 500 35.70 -36.64 -12.41
CA HIS A 500 35.91 -38.01 -12.95
C HIS A 500 34.71 -38.50 -13.80
N HIS A 501 34.95 -39.30 -14.85
CA HIS A 501 33.90 -39.93 -15.69
C HIS A 501 33.63 -41.38 -15.29
N HIS A 502 32.38 -41.86 -15.47
CA HIS A 502 32.10 -43.19 -16.00
C HIS A 502 30.71 -43.26 -16.69
N HIS A 503 30.51 -44.31 -17.49
CA HIS A 503 29.40 -44.48 -18.45
C HIS A 503 28.11 -45.09 -17.88
N ASP A 504 27.01 -44.75 -18.55
CA ASP A 504 25.83 -45.53 -18.98
C ASP A 504 25.28 -46.66 -18.10
N ASN A 505 23.96 -46.60 -17.87
CA ASN A 505 23.05 -47.64 -18.39
C ASN A 505 21.59 -47.14 -18.43
N GLU A 506 20.89 -47.48 -19.50
CA GLU A 506 19.43 -47.50 -19.57
C GLU A 506 18.93 -48.79 -18.91
N ASP A 507 17.74 -48.78 -18.30
CA ASP A 507 16.98 -50.02 -18.08
C ASP A 507 15.47 -49.72 -18.07
N ASP A 508 14.74 -50.38 -18.97
CA ASP A 508 13.37 -50.05 -19.37
C ASP A 508 12.42 -51.18 -18.94
N HIS A 509 11.51 -50.92 -17.99
CA HIS A 509 10.62 -51.94 -17.42
C HIS A 509 9.14 -51.53 -17.43
N HIS A 510 8.43 -52.13 -18.39
CA HIS A 510 7.01 -51.93 -18.67
C HIS A 510 6.04 -52.50 -17.60
N HIS A 511 4.90 -51.80 -17.48
CA HIS A 511 3.55 -52.29 -17.14
C HIS A 511 3.33 -53.17 -15.89
N HIS A 512 2.38 -52.73 -15.07
CA HIS A 512 1.08 -53.41 -15.04
C HIS A 512 -0.08 -52.47 -14.67
N HIS A 513 -1.13 -52.45 -15.50
CA HIS A 513 -2.41 -51.83 -15.11
C HIS A 513 -3.13 -52.68 -14.06
N CYS A 514 -3.79 -52.02 -13.10
CA CYS A 514 -4.91 -52.57 -12.34
C CYS A 514 -6.00 -51.50 -12.21
N HIS A 515 -7.02 -51.58 -13.07
CA HIS A 515 -8.22 -50.76 -12.91
C HIS A 515 -9.08 -51.30 -11.77
N HIS A 516 -9.38 -50.45 -10.78
CA HIS A 516 -10.61 -50.59 -10.01
C HIS A 516 -11.34 -49.25 -9.98
N HIS A 517 -12.56 -49.25 -10.52
CA HIS A 517 -13.48 -48.11 -10.42
C HIS A 517 -13.91 -47.91 -8.97
N HIS A 518 -13.77 -46.69 -8.46
CA HIS A 518 -14.68 -46.10 -7.48
C HIS A 518 -15.22 -44.79 -8.05
N HIS A 519 -16.38 -44.36 -7.56
CA HIS A 519 -17.21 -43.40 -8.28
C HIS A 519 -16.70 -41.96 -8.14
N HIS A 520 -16.55 -41.26 -9.27
CA HIS A 520 -16.61 -39.81 -9.29
C HIS A 520 -18.02 -39.39 -8.89
N HIS A 521 -18.15 -38.70 -7.75
CA HIS A 521 -19.19 -37.70 -7.61
C HIS A 521 -18.67 -36.42 -8.25
N HIS A 522 -19.32 -35.96 -9.32
CA HIS A 522 -19.23 -34.57 -9.72
C HIS A 522 -19.90 -33.75 -8.63
N HIS A 523 -19.11 -32.95 -7.91
CA HIS A 523 -19.58 -31.64 -7.46
C HIS A 523 -19.09 -30.67 -8.51
N ASP A 524 -19.96 -30.37 -9.46
CA ASP A 524 -19.76 -29.20 -10.31
C ASP A 524 -19.87 -27.98 -9.38
N HIS A 525 -18.80 -27.20 -9.31
CA HIS A 525 -18.69 -26.01 -8.48
C HIS A 525 -18.57 -24.82 -9.43
N ASP A 526 -19.63 -24.03 -9.52
CA ASP A 526 -19.71 -22.81 -10.32
C ASP A 526 -18.85 -21.70 -9.68
N TYR A 527 -17.54 -21.76 -9.95
CA TYR A 527 -16.52 -20.81 -9.46
C TYR A 527 -15.75 -19.97 -10.52
N PRO A 528 -15.96 -20.05 -11.86
CA PRO A 528 -15.15 -19.27 -12.81
C PRO A 528 -15.71 -17.87 -13.13
N HIS A 529 -16.72 -17.39 -12.40
CA HIS A 529 -17.49 -16.18 -12.74
C HIS A 529 -17.23 -14.99 -11.80
N ASP A 530 -17.18 -15.23 -10.48
CA ASP A 530 -17.12 -14.24 -9.41
C ASP A 530 -16.14 -13.08 -9.74
N TYR A 531 -14.87 -13.37 -10.04
CA TYR A 531 -13.84 -12.34 -10.29
C TYR A 531 -14.12 -11.38 -11.47
N MET A 532 -15.14 -11.62 -12.30
CA MET A 532 -15.61 -10.73 -13.36
C MET A 532 -17.02 -10.19 -13.13
N ASP A 533 -17.89 -10.93 -12.43
CA ASP A 533 -19.23 -10.48 -12.05
C ASP A 533 -19.20 -9.57 -10.79
N ASP A 534 -18.24 -9.75 -9.87
CA ASP A 534 -17.93 -8.86 -8.72
C ASP A 534 -17.51 -7.44 -9.17
N MET A 535 -17.16 -7.24 -10.45
CA MET A 535 -16.95 -5.91 -11.02
C MET A 535 -18.25 -5.24 -11.49
N MET A 536 -19.40 -5.91 -11.39
CA MET A 536 -20.72 -5.39 -11.78
C MET A 536 -21.55 -4.97 -10.56
N ASP A 537 -21.53 -5.72 -9.46
CA ASP A 537 -22.30 -5.41 -8.23
C ASP A 537 -21.57 -4.43 -7.29
N ASP A 538 -20.85 -3.46 -7.88
CA ASP A 538 -20.14 -2.35 -7.22
C ASP A 538 -21.12 -1.20 -6.80
N GLU A 539 -22.46 -1.42 -6.83
CA GLU A 539 -23.50 -0.38 -6.69
C GLU A 539 -24.22 -0.30 -5.31
N GLU A 540 -23.87 -1.12 -4.31
CA GLU A 540 -24.53 -1.16 -2.98
C GLU A 540 -23.62 -0.97 -1.74
N VAL A 541 -22.38 -0.48 -1.88
CA VAL A 541 -21.53 -0.11 -0.72
C VAL A 541 -21.76 1.35 -0.33
N ASP A 542 -22.01 1.63 0.95
CA ASP A 542 -22.27 3.01 1.42
C ASP A 542 -20.97 3.85 1.44
N ASP A 543 -20.99 5.00 0.76
CA ASP A 543 -19.78 5.72 0.31
C ASP A 543 -19.28 6.78 1.34
N ASP A 544 -19.91 6.86 2.52
CA ASP A 544 -19.77 7.97 3.47
C ASP A 544 -18.48 7.92 4.34
N GLU A 545 -17.81 6.76 4.51
CA GLU A 545 -16.47 6.68 5.16
C GLU A 545 -15.30 7.18 4.27
N SER A 546 -15.59 8.03 3.28
CA SER A 546 -14.63 8.57 2.32
C SER A 546 -13.50 9.38 2.99
N TYR A 547 -12.38 8.69 3.26
CA TYR A 547 -11.05 9.25 3.51
C TYR A 547 -10.73 9.72 4.95
N GLY A 548 -11.17 8.98 5.99
CA GLY A 548 -10.53 9.09 7.30
C GLY A 548 -11.22 8.51 8.53
N ASP A 549 -12.53 8.18 8.46
CA ASP A 549 -13.32 7.82 9.66
C ASP A 549 -13.40 6.31 9.94
N GLY A 550 -13.28 5.47 8.90
CA GLY A 550 -13.23 4.01 9.06
C GLY A 550 -12.12 3.59 10.03
N PRO A 551 -12.41 2.72 11.01
CA PRO A 551 -11.58 2.55 12.20
C PRO A 551 -10.15 2.15 11.85
N LEU A 552 -9.18 2.84 12.47
CA LEU A 552 -7.74 2.59 12.34
C LEU A 552 -7.35 1.27 13.00
N THR A 553 -7.72 0.17 12.33
CA THR A 553 -7.59 -1.22 12.78
C THR A 553 -6.14 -1.58 13.09
N GLY A 554 -5.82 -1.73 14.37
CA GLY A 554 -4.53 -2.23 14.85
C GLY A 554 -3.47 -1.15 15.09
N LEU A 555 -2.85 -1.22 16.28
CA LEU A 555 -1.85 -0.29 16.84
C LEU A 555 -0.82 0.34 15.88
N LEU A 556 -0.33 -0.40 14.88
CA LEU A 556 0.78 0.06 14.03
C LEU A 556 0.36 0.95 12.85
N THR A 557 -0.94 1.01 12.52
CA THR A 557 -1.48 1.81 11.40
C THR A 557 -1.28 3.32 11.58
N GLU A 558 -1.32 3.78 12.83
CA GLU A 558 -1.09 5.19 13.21
C GLU A 558 0.37 5.65 13.10
N VAL A 559 1.32 4.71 13.11
CA VAL A 559 2.76 5.03 13.18
C VAL A 559 3.25 5.82 11.95
N PRO A 560 2.80 5.54 10.71
CA PRO A 560 2.94 6.41 9.53
C PRO A 560 2.47 7.86 9.71
N ASN A 561 1.33 8.10 10.37
CA ASN A 561 0.80 9.45 10.61
C ASN A 561 1.64 10.20 11.68
N ILE A 562 2.24 9.45 12.60
CA ILE A 562 3.03 9.99 13.72
C ILE A 562 4.49 10.31 13.34
N LEU A 563 5.16 9.52 12.50
CA LEU A 563 6.64 9.53 12.39
C LEU A 563 7.18 10.14 11.09
N ASP A 564 8.20 10.99 11.19
CA ASP A 564 8.94 11.51 10.03
C ASP A 564 9.65 10.39 9.23
N PRO A 565 10.01 10.59 7.94
CA PRO A 565 10.72 9.61 7.12
C PRO A 565 12.04 9.05 7.68
N LYS A 566 12.71 9.74 8.62
CA LYS A 566 13.92 9.25 9.30
C LYS A 566 13.65 8.46 10.58
N GLN A 567 12.40 8.44 11.02
CA GLN A 567 11.93 7.84 12.27
C GLN A 567 11.25 6.48 11.98
N ILE A 568 10.47 6.43 10.90
CA ILE A 568 9.68 5.26 10.48
C ILE A 568 10.47 4.10 9.86
N GLU A 569 11.78 4.27 9.60
CA GLU A 569 12.66 3.23 9.00
C GLU A 569 12.60 1.90 9.77
N ALA A 570 12.43 1.95 11.10
CA ALA A 570 12.34 0.77 11.94
C ALA A 570 11.07 -0.07 11.68
N LEU A 571 9.92 0.57 11.44
CA LEU A 571 8.65 -0.11 11.16
C LEU A 571 8.75 -0.90 9.85
N HIS A 572 9.18 -0.23 8.78
CA HIS A 572 9.44 -0.83 7.47
C HIS A 572 10.39 -2.04 7.56
N MET A 573 11.47 -1.91 8.34
CA MET A 573 12.41 -3.01 8.58
C MET A 573 11.81 -4.17 9.37
N ILE A 574 10.92 -3.93 10.34
CA ILE A 574 10.18 -5.00 11.03
C ILE A 574 9.32 -5.77 10.03
N VAL A 575 8.41 -5.09 9.30
CA VAL A 575 7.49 -5.72 8.33
C VAL A 575 8.27 -6.58 7.34
N LYS A 576 9.28 -5.98 6.68
CA LYS A 576 10.20 -6.67 5.77
C LYS A 576 10.83 -7.90 6.42
N SER A 577 11.39 -7.77 7.63
CA SER A 577 12.09 -8.88 8.31
C SER A 577 11.16 -10.03 8.70
N CYS A 578 9.86 -9.78 8.85
CA CYS A 578 8.87 -10.79 9.16
C CYS A 578 8.45 -11.58 7.91
N ILE A 579 8.15 -10.89 6.79
CA ILE A 579 7.52 -11.51 5.61
C ILE A 579 8.49 -11.88 4.48
N LEU A 580 9.62 -11.18 4.32
CA LEU A 580 10.62 -11.47 3.28
C LEU A 580 11.75 -12.36 3.83
N ASP A 581 12.34 -13.14 2.93
CA ASP A 581 13.49 -13.99 3.20
C ASP A 581 14.75 -13.53 2.45
N HIS A 582 15.89 -13.46 3.15
CA HIS A 582 17.23 -13.21 2.61
C HIS A 582 18.24 -14.30 3.00
N ALA A 583 17.90 -15.22 3.91
CA ALA A 583 18.85 -16.09 4.60
C ALA A 583 18.14 -17.23 5.36
N GLY A 584 17.17 -17.87 4.72
CA GLY A 584 16.06 -18.55 5.36
C GLY A 584 16.40 -19.58 6.44
N SER A 585 15.53 -19.61 7.45
CA SER A 585 15.36 -20.71 8.40
C SER A 585 14.90 -22.03 7.75
N GLY A 586 14.68 -22.03 6.43
CA GLY A 586 14.34 -23.19 5.62
C GLY A 586 12.85 -23.47 5.56
N LEU A 587 12.51 -24.72 5.29
CA LEU A 587 11.16 -25.25 5.50
C LEU A 587 11.07 -25.87 6.88
N THR A 588 9.92 -25.75 7.54
CA THR A 588 9.65 -26.49 8.78
C THR A 588 9.62 -28.01 8.52
N ARG A 589 9.60 -28.81 9.59
CA ARG A 589 9.36 -30.27 9.51
C ARG A 589 8.06 -30.62 8.77
N ALA A 590 7.10 -29.68 8.67
CA ALA A 590 5.83 -29.79 7.97
C ALA A 590 5.84 -29.24 6.52
N GLY A 591 7.02 -28.93 5.96
CA GLY A 591 7.17 -28.40 4.59
C GLY A 591 6.72 -26.94 4.43
N GLU A 592 6.52 -26.21 5.53
CA GLU A 592 6.02 -24.84 5.55
C GLU A 592 7.16 -23.82 5.49
N ASN A 593 6.99 -22.73 4.75
CA ASN A 593 7.87 -21.57 4.85
C ASN A 593 7.18 -20.52 5.75
N LEU A 594 7.81 -20.18 6.88
CA LEU A 594 7.19 -19.30 7.89
C LEU A 594 7.13 -17.83 7.45
N GLN A 595 8.03 -17.40 6.56
CA GLN A 595 8.08 -16.07 5.96
C GLN A 595 6.84 -15.86 5.08
N LYS A 596 6.55 -16.77 4.14
CA LYS A 596 5.30 -16.77 3.36
C LYS A 596 4.05 -16.91 4.23
N THR A 597 4.13 -17.66 5.32
CA THR A 597 2.99 -17.83 6.23
C THR A 597 2.68 -16.54 7.00
N ARG A 598 3.71 -15.80 7.43
CA ARG A 598 3.55 -14.44 7.96
C ARG A 598 3.16 -13.41 6.90
N CYS A 599 3.54 -13.61 5.64
CA CYS A 599 3.10 -12.80 4.51
C CYS A 599 1.60 -12.99 4.24
N ARG A 600 1.09 -14.21 4.42
CA ARG A 600 -0.35 -14.52 4.38
C ARG A 600 -1.10 -13.89 5.56
N MET A 601 -0.61 -14.06 6.79
CA MET A 601 -1.19 -13.39 7.98
C MET A 601 -1.30 -11.87 7.79
N PHE A 602 -0.28 -11.25 7.19
CA PHE A 602 -0.21 -9.81 6.96
C PHE A 602 -1.24 -9.28 5.93
N LEU A 603 -1.94 -10.15 5.20
CA LEU A 603 -3.00 -9.76 4.25
C LEU A 603 -4.35 -10.48 4.51
N ALA A 604 -4.39 -11.43 5.44
CA ALA A 604 -5.61 -12.10 5.90
C ALA A 604 -6.30 -11.39 7.07
N LEU A 605 -5.65 -10.37 7.65
CA LEU A 605 -6.08 -9.68 8.86
C LEU A 605 -6.05 -8.17 8.64
N ASP A 606 -7.09 -7.49 9.10
CA ASP A 606 -7.43 -6.10 8.78
C ASP A 606 -6.34 -5.12 9.22
N CYS A 607 -5.75 -5.39 10.39
CA CYS A 607 -4.58 -4.70 10.92
C CYS A 607 -3.37 -4.77 9.98
N GLY A 608 -3.24 -5.84 9.20
CA GLY A 608 -2.23 -6.02 8.16
C GLY A 608 -2.58 -5.29 6.85
N LYS A 609 -3.85 -5.36 6.41
CA LYS A 609 -4.39 -4.60 5.26
C LYS A 609 -4.12 -3.10 5.46
N SER A 610 -4.61 -2.56 6.57
CA SER A 610 -4.48 -1.15 6.96
C SER A 610 -3.02 -0.75 7.15
N LEU A 611 -2.17 -1.60 7.75
CA LEU A 611 -0.74 -1.27 7.87
C LEU A 611 -0.05 -1.21 6.49
N LEU A 612 -0.43 -2.05 5.52
CA LEU A 612 0.06 -1.90 4.15
C LEU A 612 -0.41 -0.58 3.51
N ARG A 613 -1.68 -0.18 3.72
CA ARG A 613 -2.22 1.10 3.22
C ARG A 613 -1.39 2.28 3.67
N GLU A 614 -1.21 2.40 4.98
CA GLU A 614 -0.54 3.58 5.54
C GLU A 614 0.95 3.63 5.19
N LEU A 615 1.63 2.48 5.00
CA LEU A 615 3.01 2.45 4.49
C LEU A 615 3.12 2.93 3.02
N LEU A 616 2.10 2.71 2.20
CA LEU A 616 2.06 3.15 0.80
C LEU A 616 1.62 4.61 0.67
N VAL A 617 0.57 5.01 1.41
CA VAL A 617 0.15 6.41 1.54
C VAL A 617 1.30 7.27 2.06
N PHE A 618 2.10 6.78 3.00
CA PHE A 618 3.33 7.46 3.46
C PHE A 618 4.33 7.74 2.31
N ILE A 619 4.49 6.80 1.38
CA ILE A 619 5.37 6.95 0.21
C ILE A 619 4.83 8.00 -0.78
N ALA A 620 3.50 8.12 -0.91
CA ALA A 620 2.85 9.18 -1.69
C ALA A 620 3.00 10.55 -1.02
N VAL A 621 2.50 10.68 0.21
CA VAL A 621 2.41 11.96 0.97
C VAL A 621 3.77 12.61 1.15
N TRP A 622 4.82 11.82 1.39
CA TRP A 622 6.18 12.33 1.55
C TRP A 622 6.98 12.41 0.25
N ASP A 623 6.42 12.03 -0.91
CA ASP A 623 7.09 11.80 -2.20
C ASP A 623 8.44 11.08 -2.04
N LYS A 624 8.38 9.77 -1.77
CA LYS A 624 9.57 8.93 -1.62
C LYS A 624 10.07 8.43 -2.97
N ASP A 625 11.25 8.91 -3.37
CA ASP A 625 11.97 8.48 -4.57
C ASP A 625 12.56 7.06 -4.46
N GLU A 626 12.94 6.50 -5.62
CA GLU A 626 13.54 5.15 -5.76
C GLU A 626 14.91 4.99 -5.05
N GLN A 627 15.58 6.08 -4.68
CA GLN A 627 16.86 6.08 -3.96
C GLN A 627 16.68 6.06 -2.43
N SER A 628 15.47 6.34 -1.94
CA SER A 628 15.14 6.34 -0.52
C SER A 628 15.08 4.93 0.05
N LEU A 629 15.59 4.77 1.29
CA LEU A 629 15.58 3.47 1.99
C LEU A 629 14.15 2.95 2.19
N ILE A 630 13.19 3.83 2.44
CA ILE A 630 11.78 3.49 2.59
C ILE A 630 11.22 2.85 1.31
N PHE A 631 11.41 3.49 0.15
CA PHE A 631 10.95 2.95 -1.12
C PHE A 631 11.59 1.57 -1.36
N GLN A 632 12.92 1.46 -1.22
CA GLN A 632 13.65 0.20 -1.46
C GLN A 632 13.25 -0.93 -0.50
N VAL A 633 12.92 -0.63 0.76
CA VAL A 633 12.43 -1.61 1.73
C VAL A 633 10.98 -1.99 1.44
N THR A 634 10.16 -1.06 0.97
CA THR A 634 8.76 -1.34 0.58
C THR A 634 8.69 -2.11 -0.73
N THR A 635 9.59 -1.86 -1.69
CA THR A 635 9.78 -2.73 -2.87
C THR A 635 10.06 -4.18 -2.45
N GLN A 636 10.84 -4.39 -1.38
CA GLN A 636 11.14 -5.73 -0.86
C GLN A 636 9.95 -6.36 -0.10
N ILE A 637 9.14 -5.58 0.61
CA ILE A 637 7.82 -6.01 1.11
C ILE A 637 6.94 -6.42 -0.08
N VAL A 638 7.00 -5.65 -1.16
CA VAL A 638 6.25 -5.85 -2.40
C VAL A 638 6.60 -7.15 -3.12
N GLU A 639 7.89 -7.47 -3.20
CA GLU A 639 8.41 -8.73 -3.75
C GLU A 639 7.95 -9.95 -2.93
N ALA A 640 7.88 -9.85 -1.59
CA ALA A 640 7.48 -10.96 -0.72
C ALA A 640 6.00 -11.38 -0.91
N ILE A 641 5.14 -10.39 -1.11
CA ILE A 641 3.71 -10.59 -1.35
C ILE A 641 3.48 -11.29 -2.71
N HIS A 642 4.21 -10.92 -3.76
CA HIS A 642 4.17 -11.67 -5.02
C HIS A 642 4.74 -13.07 -4.94
N HIS A 643 5.83 -13.26 -4.20
CA HIS A 643 6.35 -14.61 -3.96
C HIS A 643 5.32 -15.49 -3.22
N SER A 644 4.29 -14.88 -2.62
CA SER A 644 3.12 -15.54 -2.01
C SER A 644 1.89 -15.57 -2.93
N ALA A 645 1.92 -14.95 -4.11
CA ALA A 645 0.82 -14.83 -5.08
C ALA A 645 -0.48 -14.21 -4.54
N LEU A 646 -0.39 -13.46 -3.43
CA LEU A 646 -1.49 -12.62 -2.91
C LEU A 646 -1.56 -11.34 -3.73
N VAL A 647 -1.87 -11.50 -5.03
CA VAL A 647 -1.42 -10.63 -6.13
C VAL A 647 -2.57 -10.00 -6.92
N PRO A 648 -3.68 -10.71 -7.07
CA PRO A 648 -5.00 -10.09 -7.07
C PRO A 648 -5.51 -9.86 -5.63
N TYR A 649 -4.59 -9.79 -4.64
CA TYR A 649 -4.89 -9.60 -3.20
C TYR A 649 -3.99 -8.57 -2.48
N ALA A 650 -3.15 -7.77 -3.15
CA ALA A 650 -2.65 -6.45 -2.65
C ALA A 650 -2.57 -4.99 -3.45
N TRP A 651 -3.24 -4.17 -4.44
CA TRP A 651 -4.39 -3.77 -5.52
C TRP A 651 -5.91 -3.36 -5.32
N ASN A 652 -6.96 -4.21 -5.43
CA ASN A 652 -8.36 -3.81 -5.16
C ASN A 652 -8.80 -3.46 -3.69
N SER A 653 -8.11 -3.79 -2.56
CA SER A 653 -8.46 -3.44 -1.12
C SER A 653 -8.48 -1.96 -0.77
N LEU A 654 -7.28 -1.40 -0.57
CA LEU A 654 -6.90 -0.02 -0.34
C LEU A 654 -7.19 0.85 -1.60
N ARG A 655 -7.98 0.30 -2.55
CA ARG A 655 -8.94 1.01 -3.39
C ARG A 655 -9.89 1.77 -2.48
N ILE A 656 -10.32 2.93 -2.93
CA ILE A 656 -11.39 3.68 -2.29
C ILE A 656 -12.48 3.79 -3.38
N PRO A 657 -13.73 3.36 -3.18
CA PRO A 657 -14.73 3.25 -4.26
C PRO A 657 -14.90 4.54 -5.08
N LYS A 658 -14.82 5.70 -4.41
CA LYS A 658 -14.79 7.05 -4.99
C LYS A 658 -13.59 7.32 -5.93
N ASP A 659 -12.39 6.84 -5.59
CA ASP A 659 -11.18 7.00 -6.41
C ASP A 659 -11.20 6.05 -7.62
N ILE A 660 -10.81 6.54 -8.80
CA ILE A 660 -10.54 5.65 -9.96
C ILE A 660 -9.30 4.78 -9.68
N ILE A 661 -8.28 5.40 -9.06
CA ILE A 661 -7.08 4.78 -8.53
C ILE A 661 -6.69 5.54 -7.26
N SER A 662 -6.57 4.86 -6.13
CA SER A 662 -6.17 5.47 -4.86
C SER A 662 -4.67 5.82 -4.84
N PRO A 663 -4.21 6.68 -3.90
CA PRO A 663 -2.78 6.94 -3.73
C PRO A 663 -1.98 5.69 -3.31
N ALA A 664 -2.58 4.76 -2.58
CA ALA A 664 -1.95 3.49 -2.21
C ALA A 664 -1.74 2.60 -3.46
N GLN A 665 -2.78 2.46 -4.30
CA GLN A 665 -2.73 1.73 -5.56
C GLN A 665 -1.68 2.32 -6.52
N THR A 666 -1.68 3.65 -6.66
CA THR A 666 -0.72 4.38 -7.50
C THR A 666 0.71 4.11 -7.05
N VAL A 667 0.98 4.19 -5.74
CA VAL A 667 2.31 3.93 -5.19
C VAL A 667 2.75 2.50 -5.43
N LEU A 668 1.87 1.51 -5.33
CA LEU A 668 2.31 0.14 -5.51
C LEU A 668 2.51 -0.25 -6.96
N LEU A 669 1.68 0.25 -7.88
CA LEU A 669 1.96 0.09 -9.31
C LEU A 669 3.31 0.73 -9.69
N ARG A 670 3.71 1.83 -9.02
CA ARG A 670 5.05 2.43 -9.12
C ARG A 670 6.15 1.51 -8.56
N LEU A 671 5.96 0.95 -7.37
CA LEU A 671 6.90 -0.01 -6.74
C LEU A 671 7.06 -1.26 -7.61
N VAL A 672 5.95 -1.75 -8.19
CA VAL A 672 5.95 -2.86 -9.14
C VAL A 672 6.72 -2.52 -10.39
N ASN A 673 6.42 -1.37 -11.01
CA ASN A 673 7.09 -0.95 -12.23
C ASN A 673 8.61 -0.83 -12.06
N HIS A 674 9.06 -0.16 -10.99
CA HIS A 674 10.48 -0.06 -10.64
C HIS A 674 11.16 -1.43 -10.53
N MET A 675 10.48 -2.38 -9.92
CA MET A 675 11.01 -3.71 -9.67
C MET A 675 11.00 -4.59 -10.94
N LEU A 676 9.96 -4.52 -11.78
CA LEU A 676 10.02 -5.11 -13.14
C LEU A 676 11.17 -4.51 -13.95
N ARG A 677 11.38 -3.19 -13.90
CA ARG A 677 12.54 -2.51 -14.52
C ARG A 677 13.88 -3.06 -13.99
N ALA A 678 14.05 -3.14 -12.67
CA ALA A 678 15.28 -3.64 -12.04
C ALA A 678 15.58 -5.10 -12.43
N ARG A 679 14.53 -5.90 -12.60
CA ARG A 679 14.60 -7.34 -12.88
C ARG A 679 14.77 -7.66 -14.37
N ALA A 680 14.25 -6.80 -15.27
CA ALA A 680 14.62 -6.79 -16.68
C ALA A 680 16.05 -6.28 -16.95
N ALA A 681 16.63 -5.52 -16.01
CA ALA A 681 17.99 -4.99 -16.10
C ALA A 681 19.08 -5.96 -15.55
N SER A 682 18.73 -6.92 -14.70
CA SER A 682 19.64 -7.99 -14.29
C SER A 682 19.96 -8.91 -15.47
N SER A 683 21.25 -9.06 -15.79
CA SER A 683 21.75 -9.79 -16.97
C SER A 683 21.76 -11.31 -16.83
N THR A 684 20.87 -11.87 -16.00
CA THR A 684 20.95 -13.24 -15.51
C THR A 684 19.70 -14.05 -15.81
N THR A 685 19.89 -15.36 -15.86
CA THR A 685 18.88 -16.31 -16.36
C THR A 685 17.77 -16.45 -15.34
N GLN A 686 16.78 -15.55 -15.42
CA GLN A 686 15.58 -15.61 -14.58
C GLN A 686 14.95 -17.00 -14.64
N ASP A 687 14.56 -17.50 -13.47
CA ASP A 687 13.90 -18.79 -13.36
C ASP A 687 12.58 -18.75 -14.16
N SER A 688 12.32 -19.76 -15.01
CA SER A 688 11.15 -19.75 -15.91
C SER A 688 9.81 -19.63 -15.15
N LYS A 689 9.80 -20.08 -13.88
CA LYS A 689 8.69 -19.91 -12.95
C LYS A 689 8.48 -18.46 -12.52
N ASP A 690 9.55 -17.70 -12.30
CA ASP A 690 9.51 -16.28 -11.93
C ASP A 690 9.00 -15.44 -13.11
N GLN A 691 9.50 -15.70 -14.33
CA GLN A 691 8.99 -15.07 -15.55
C GLN A 691 7.49 -15.38 -15.79
N THR A 692 7.07 -16.63 -15.53
CA THR A 692 5.65 -17.03 -15.62
C THR A 692 4.78 -16.31 -14.58
N ARG A 693 5.31 -16.11 -13.36
CA ARG A 693 4.62 -15.40 -12.28
C ARG A 693 4.39 -13.92 -12.63
N ASP A 694 5.36 -13.30 -13.30
CA ASP A 694 5.24 -11.90 -13.75
C ASP A 694 4.32 -11.73 -14.95
N LEU A 695 4.24 -12.71 -15.86
CA LEU A 695 3.24 -12.68 -16.92
C LEU A 695 1.82 -12.73 -16.35
N LYS A 696 1.60 -13.47 -15.25
CA LYS A 696 0.32 -13.53 -14.52
C LYS A 696 -0.01 -12.18 -13.84
N LEU A 697 0.98 -11.51 -13.24
CA LEU A 697 0.83 -10.11 -12.78
C LEU A 697 0.42 -9.16 -13.92
N VAL A 698 1.20 -9.16 -15.00
CA VAL A 698 1.03 -8.23 -16.12
C VAL A 698 -0.33 -8.45 -16.78
N HIS A 699 -0.81 -9.70 -16.82
CA HIS A 699 -2.19 -10.05 -17.18
C HIS A 699 -3.21 -9.43 -16.21
N PHE A 700 -3.04 -9.57 -14.89
CA PHE A 700 -3.94 -8.98 -13.89
C PHE A 700 -4.05 -7.44 -14.04
N PHE A 701 -2.93 -6.73 -14.04
CA PHE A 701 -2.95 -5.26 -14.17
C PHE A 701 -3.49 -4.79 -15.51
N PHE A 702 -3.13 -5.46 -16.61
CA PHE A 702 -3.67 -5.09 -17.91
C PHE A 702 -5.18 -5.40 -18.03
N SER A 703 -5.66 -6.45 -17.36
CA SER A 703 -7.09 -6.75 -17.23
C SER A 703 -7.83 -5.62 -16.48
N PHE A 704 -7.30 -5.16 -15.34
CA PHE A 704 -7.92 -4.08 -14.56
C PHE A 704 -7.85 -2.72 -15.28
N PHE A 705 -6.73 -2.44 -15.95
CA PHE A 705 -6.58 -1.26 -16.83
C PHE A 705 -7.68 -1.20 -17.89
N ARG A 706 -8.00 -2.35 -18.50
CA ARG A 706 -9.04 -2.50 -19.52
C ARG A 706 -10.47 -2.48 -18.96
N SER A 707 -10.75 -3.21 -17.88
CA SER A 707 -12.11 -3.39 -17.35
C SER A 707 -12.62 -2.18 -16.57
N ARG A 708 -11.71 -1.37 -16.01
CA ARG A 708 -12.03 -0.26 -15.11
C ARG A 708 -11.38 1.06 -15.49
N ILE A 709 -10.04 1.14 -15.51
CA ILE A 709 -9.32 2.43 -15.59
C ILE A 709 -9.62 3.18 -16.90
N VAL A 710 -9.52 2.48 -18.02
CA VAL A 710 -9.81 3.04 -19.36
C VAL A 710 -11.29 3.47 -19.45
N PRO A 711 -12.29 2.64 -19.10
CA PRO A 711 -13.69 3.05 -18.98
C PRO A 711 -13.94 4.30 -18.12
N GLU A 712 -13.42 4.36 -16.89
CA GLU A 712 -13.70 5.46 -15.95
C GLU A 712 -13.04 6.78 -16.39
N CYS A 713 -11.76 6.75 -16.79
CA CYS A 713 -11.10 7.93 -17.35
C CYS A 713 -11.75 8.39 -18.67
N ALA A 714 -12.17 7.46 -19.53
CA ALA A 714 -12.88 7.80 -20.78
C ALA A 714 -14.32 8.31 -20.54
N ALA A 715 -14.94 8.02 -19.40
CA ALA A 715 -16.21 8.59 -18.99
C ALA A 715 -16.05 10.05 -18.54
N LEU A 716 -15.08 10.34 -17.66
CA LEU A 716 -14.75 11.72 -17.27
C LEU A 716 -14.41 12.60 -18.48
N MET A 717 -13.53 12.12 -19.36
CA MET A 717 -13.17 12.83 -20.60
C MET A 717 -14.38 13.03 -21.54
N HIS A 718 -15.29 12.06 -21.61
CA HIS A 718 -16.52 12.20 -22.39
C HIS A 718 -17.43 13.30 -21.83
N LEU A 719 -17.55 13.40 -20.50
CA LEU A 719 -18.32 14.46 -19.86
C LEU A 719 -17.67 15.85 -20.05
N GLN A 720 -16.34 15.95 -19.93
CA GLN A 720 -15.60 17.17 -20.30
C GLN A 720 -15.88 17.59 -21.75
N ALA A 721 -15.94 16.63 -22.68
CA ALA A 721 -16.27 16.90 -24.09
C ALA A 721 -17.72 17.42 -24.25
N GLN A 722 -18.70 16.81 -23.59
CA GLN A 722 -20.10 17.27 -23.63
C GLN A 722 -20.25 18.70 -23.09
N ILE A 723 -19.61 19.03 -21.96
CA ILE A 723 -19.61 20.39 -21.39
C ILE A 723 -18.89 21.38 -22.33
N ARG A 724 -17.77 20.98 -22.94
CA ARG A 724 -17.02 21.79 -23.92
C ARG A 724 -17.81 22.09 -25.20
N GLU A 725 -18.72 21.20 -25.59
CA GLU A 725 -19.61 21.36 -26.76
C GLU A 725 -20.94 22.05 -26.41
N GLU A 726 -21.08 22.59 -25.18
CA GLU A 726 -22.30 23.26 -24.67
C GLU A 726 -23.53 22.32 -24.62
N ASN A 727 -23.31 21.00 -24.57
CA ASN A 727 -24.36 19.96 -24.49
C ASN A 727 -24.78 19.61 -23.05
N ARG A 728 -24.03 20.04 -22.03
CA ARG A 728 -24.32 19.88 -20.58
C ARG A 728 -23.83 21.10 -19.80
N ASP A 729 -24.40 21.34 -18.61
CA ASP A 729 -23.94 22.43 -17.75
C ASP A 729 -22.61 22.07 -17.05
N PRO A 730 -21.64 23.00 -16.94
CA PRO A 730 -20.44 22.85 -16.12
C PRO A 730 -20.66 22.39 -14.66
N ALA A 731 -21.82 22.67 -14.07
CA ALA A 731 -22.18 22.24 -12.71
C ALA A 731 -22.63 20.77 -12.62
N GLU A 732 -22.81 20.07 -13.73
CA GLU A 732 -23.05 18.62 -13.77
C GLU A 732 -21.74 17.80 -13.66
N PHE A 733 -20.57 18.45 -13.53
CA PHE A 733 -19.29 17.76 -13.42
C PHE A 733 -19.10 17.18 -12.00
N PRO A 734 -19.00 15.85 -11.83
CA PRO A 734 -19.21 15.18 -10.54
C PRO A 734 -18.02 15.20 -9.56
N VAL A 735 -16.83 15.58 -10.04
CA VAL A 735 -15.56 15.43 -9.30
C VAL A 735 -14.78 16.74 -9.29
N ASP A 736 -13.92 16.92 -8.30
CA ASP A 736 -13.16 18.15 -8.12
C ASP A 736 -11.79 18.14 -8.85
N SER A 737 -11.01 19.20 -8.69
CA SER A 737 -9.70 19.33 -9.36
C SER A 737 -8.58 18.49 -8.72
N TRP A 738 -8.78 17.94 -7.51
CA TRP A 738 -7.89 16.96 -6.88
C TRP A 738 -8.21 15.54 -7.35
N ASP A 739 -9.50 15.18 -7.41
CA ASP A 739 -9.97 13.90 -7.98
C ASP A 739 -9.42 13.71 -9.41
N MET A 740 -9.48 14.76 -10.23
CA MET A 740 -8.93 14.76 -11.59
C MET A 740 -7.40 14.62 -11.63
N GLU A 741 -6.68 15.14 -10.63
CA GLU A 741 -5.22 14.98 -10.52
C GLU A 741 -4.85 13.55 -10.09
N ARG A 742 -5.58 12.96 -9.12
CA ARG A 742 -5.46 11.53 -8.75
C ARG A 742 -5.70 10.62 -9.94
N ALA A 743 -6.79 10.85 -10.68
CA ALA A 743 -7.13 10.09 -11.88
C ALA A 743 -6.06 10.23 -12.98
N LYS A 744 -5.47 11.42 -13.15
CA LYS A 744 -4.33 11.64 -14.06
C LYS A 744 -3.09 10.87 -13.62
N ASP A 745 -2.73 10.92 -12.34
CA ASP A 745 -1.49 10.35 -11.84
C ASP A 745 -1.54 8.82 -11.81
N GLY A 746 -2.67 8.23 -11.41
CA GLY A 746 -2.88 6.79 -11.55
C GLY A 746 -2.86 6.32 -13.01
N LEU A 747 -3.52 7.06 -13.92
CA LEU A 747 -3.48 6.76 -15.37
C LEU A 747 -2.05 6.88 -15.94
N SER A 748 -1.32 7.92 -15.55
CA SER A 748 0.09 8.12 -15.89
C SER A 748 0.95 6.96 -15.39
N GLN A 749 0.70 6.47 -14.17
CA GLN A 749 1.43 5.36 -13.58
C GLN A 749 1.19 4.03 -14.31
N TYR A 750 -0.05 3.78 -14.77
CA TYR A 750 -0.36 2.67 -15.69
C TYR A 750 0.37 2.81 -17.03
N LEU A 751 0.43 4.01 -17.60
CA LEU A 751 1.12 4.22 -18.88
C LEU A 751 2.65 4.11 -18.75
N GLU A 752 3.24 4.46 -17.60
CA GLU A 752 4.65 4.16 -17.29
C GLU A 752 4.88 2.64 -17.18
N PHE A 753 4.02 1.93 -16.43
CA PHE A 753 4.06 0.47 -16.31
C PHE A 753 3.94 -0.23 -17.67
N LEU A 754 2.97 0.17 -18.50
CA LEU A 754 2.80 -0.38 -19.85
C LEU A 754 3.92 0.02 -20.82
N THR A 755 4.67 1.10 -20.54
CA THR A 755 5.90 1.43 -21.28
C THR A 755 7.00 0.41 -20.95
N THR A 756 7.28 0.14 -19.67
CA THR A 756 8.21 -0.92 -19.25
C THR A 756 7.84 -2.29 -19.83
N VAL A 757 6.56 -2.70 -19.72
CA VAL A 757 6.08 -3.99 -20.23
C VAL A 757 6.17 -4.06 -21.76
N ALA A 758 5.93 -2.96 -22.47
CA ALA A 758 6.13 -2.90 -23.92
C ALA A 758 7.61 -2.93 -24.32
N GLU A 759 8.53 -2.45 -23.48
CA GLU A 759 9.97 -2.54 -23.75
C GLU A 759 10.49 -3.98 -23.58
N MET A 760 10.07 -4.68 -22.52
CA MET A 760 10.43 -6.08 -22.22
C MET A 760 10.16 -7.04 -23.39
N VAL A 761 11.20 -7.72 -23.86
CA VAL A 761 11.16 -8.56 -25.09
C VAL A 761 10.11 -9.67 -25.02
N ASP A 762 9.99 -10.34 -23.88
CA ASP A 762 9.09 -11.49 -23.72
C ASP A 762 7.65 -11.10 -23.34
N MET A 763 7.43 -9.89 -22.81
CA MET A 763 6.10 -9.40 -22.42
C MET A 763 5.42 -8.59 -23.53
N ARG A 764 6.20 -7.88 -24.37
CA ARG A 764 5.70 -7.12 -25.53
C ARG A 764 4.75 -7.91 -26.45
N PRO A 765 4.98 -9.20 -26.77
CA PRO A 765 4.07 -9.98 -27.62
C PRO A 765 2.67 -10.13 -27.01
N HIS A 766 2.56 -10.23 -25.68
CA HIS A 766 1.28 -10.40 -25.01
C HIS A 766 0.44 -9.12 -25.00
N LEU A 767 1.03 -7.92 -24.84
CA LEU A 767 0.30 -6.67 -25.04
C LEU A 767 -0.26 -6.53 -26.48
N ILE A 768 0.41 -7.11 -27.47
CA ILE A 768 -0.05 -7.13 -28.88
C ILE A 768 -1.17 -8.15 -29.06
N GLU A 769 -1.00 -9.38 -28.55
CA GLU A 769 -2.01 -10.45 -28.55
C GLU A 769 -3.31 -10.00 -27.86
N TRP A 770 -3.19 -9.35 -26.70
CA TRP A 770 -4.30 -8.80 -25.92
C TRP A 770 -4.88 -7.52 -26.53
N GLN A 771 -4.31 -6.99 -27.62
CA GLN A 771 -4.80 -5.85 -28.40
C GLN A 771 -4.79 -4.49 -27.68
N ALA A 772 -3.74 -4.18 -26.90
CA ALA A 772 -3.62 -2.94 -26.10
C ALA A 772 -3.77 -1.62 -26.89
N ILE A 773 -3.67 -1.66 -28.22
CA ILE A 773 -3.98 -0.53 -29.09
C ILE A 773 -5.43 -0.04 -28.93
N TYR A 774 -6.40 -0.91 -28.65
CA TYR A 774 -7.79 -0.49 -28.45
C TYR A 774 -7.90 0.52 -27.29
N ASP A 775 -7.30 0.19 -26.15
CA ASP A 775 -7.41 0.92 -24.90
C ASP A 775 -6.67 2.26 -25.00
N LEU A 776 -5.45 2.23 -25.57
CA LEU A 776 -4.63 3.41 -25.86
C LEU A 776 -5.31 4.40 -26.83
N ILE A 777 -5.97 3.90 -27.88
CA ILE A 777 -6.72 4.74 -28.83
C ILE A 777 -8.03 5.25 -28.22
N THR A 778 -8.65 4.50 -27.32
CA THR A 778 -9.86 4.93 -26.58
C THR A 778 -9.55 6.13 -25.67
N ILE A 779 -8.44 6.09 -24.92
CA ILE A 779 -7.97 7.25 -24.14
C ILE A 779 -7.59 8.41 -25.08
N LEU A 780 -6.78 8.17 -26.11
CA LEU A 780 -6.30 9.22 -27.01
C LEU A 780 -7.44 9.98 -27.71
N SER A 781 -8.46 9.26 -28.17
CA SER A 781 -9.64 9.84 -28.82
C SER A 781 -10.50 10.64 -27.83
N SER A 782 -10.62 10.15 -26.60
CA SER A 782 -11.34 10.85 -25.52
C SER A 782 -10.63 12.15 -25.14
N LEU A 783 -9.29 12.14 -25.04
CA LEU A 783 -8.46 13.33 -24.81
C LEU A 783 -8.52 14.37 -25.95
N GLU A 784 -8.77 13.96 -27.19
CA GLU A 784 -8.97 14.88 -28.32
C GLU A 784 -10.32 15.61 -28.25
N ALA A 785 -11.37 14.91 -27.82
CA ALA A 785 -12.70 15.45 -27.61
C ALA A 785 -12.78 16.33 -26.35
N ALA A 786 -12.18 15.87 -25.25
CA ALA A 786 -12.14 16.60 -23.98
C ALA A 786 -11.30 17.88 -24.06
N VAL A 787 -10.00 17.76 -24.35
CA VAL A 787 -9.04 18.84 -24.08
C VAL A 787 -8.89 19.79 -25.28
N PRO A 788 -9.10 21.12 -25.11
CA PRO A 788 -8.77 22.10 -26.14
C PRO A 788 -7.25 22.26 -26.27
N LYS A 789 -6.76 22.27 -27.52
CA LYS A 789 -5.31 22.44 -27.81
C LYS A 789 -4.88 23.85 -27.41
N LYS A 790 -3.91 23.94 -26.49
CA LYS A 790 -3.47 25.22 -25.92
C LYS A 790 -2.51 25.94 -26.90
N PRO A 791 -2.78 27.20 -27.29
CA PRO A 791 -1.97 27.92 -28.26
C PRO A 791 -0.69 28.50 -27.62
N LEU A 792 0.39 28.57 -28.41
CA LEU A 792 1.69 29.14 -28.02
C LEU A 792 1.63 30.61 -27.54
N VAL A 793 0.56 31.34 -27.83
CA VAL A 793 0.36 32.73 -27.41
C VAL A 793 -1.11 32.94 -27.04
N GLU A 794 -1.37 33.28 -25.79
CA GLU A 794 -2.66 33.82 -25.39
C GLU A 794 -2.83 35.24 -25.92
N VAL A 795 -3.86 35.47 -26.73
CA VAL A 795 -4.29 36.82 -27.10
C VAL A 795 -5.26 37.30 -26.02
N PRO A 796 -4.97 38.38 -25.28
CA PRO A 796 -5.84 38.83 -24.19
C PRO A 796 -7.28 39.07 -24.69
N LYS A 797 -8.25 38.39 -24.06
CA LYS A 797 -9.67 38.54 -24.39
C LYS A 797 -10.10 39.99 -24.16
N ARG A 798 -10.28 40.73 -25.26
CA ARG A 798 -10.76 42.12 -25.23
C ARG A 798 -12.19 42.13 -24.70
N ALA A 799 -12.37 42.68 -23.49
CA ALA A 799 -13.67 42.71 -22.83
C ALA A 799 -14.76 43.35 -23.72
N PRO A 800 -16.00 42.84 -23.70
CA PRO A 800 -17.09 43.40 -24.48
C PRO A 800 -17.41 44.83 -23.98
N ALA A 801 -17.39 45.79 -24.90
CA ALA A 801 -17.80 47.16 -24.58
C ALA A 801 -19.33 47.19 -24.41
N VAL A 802 -19.80 47.63 -23.24
CA VAL A 802 -21.22 47.73 -22.94
C VAL A 802 -21.86 48.87 -23.73
N GLU A 803 -22.79 48.55 -24.63
CA GLU A 803 -23.53 49.54 -25.42
C GLU A 803 -24.67 50.19 -24.62
N THR A 804 -24.34 51.13 -23.72
CA THR A 804 -25.36 52.01 -23.09
C THR A 804 -25.67 53.22 -23.97
N THR A 805 -26.81 53.20 -24.66
CA THR A 805 -27.29 54.32 -25.50
C THR A 805 -28.26 55.26 -24.78
N SER A 806 -27.79 56.41 -24.27
CA SER A 806 -28.64 57.60 -24.09
C SER A 806 -27.90 58.94 -23.91
N ASN A 807 -28.24 59.92 -24.75
CA ASN A 807 -28.25 61.38 -24.53
C ASN A 807 -26.97 62.16 -24.11
N ALA A 808 -26.24 62.61 -25.15
CA ALA A 808 -26.01 64.03 -25.50
C ALA A 808 -25.53 65.06 -24.43
N GLY A 809 -24.34 65.68 -24.66
CA GLY A 809 -23.77 66.67 -23.75
C GLY A 809 -22.61 67.59 -24.22
N ASN A 810 -22.56 68.04 -25.48
CA ASN A 810 -21.75 69.17 -26.01
C ASN A 810 -20.18 69.20 -25.92
N ASN A 811 -19.58 69.49 -27.08
CA ASN A 811 -18.38 70.33 -27.33
C ASN A 811 -16.97 69.96 -26.79
N ALA A 812 -16.20 69.34 -27.69
CA ALA A 812 -14.95 69.86 -28.29
C ALA A 812 -13.69 70.18 -27.44
N SER A 813 -12.60 69.44 -27.72
CA SER A 813 -11.35 69.99 -28.30
C SER A 813 -10.37 68.86 -28.71
N ASN A 814 -9.27 69.20 -29.39
CA ASN A 814 -8.40 68.26 -30.11
C ASN A 814 -7.07 67.93 -29.38
N ASP A 815 -6.75 66.63 -29.35
CA ASP A 815 -5.40 66.06 -29.56
C ASP A 815 -4.32 66.41 -28.48
N PRO A 816 -3.06 65.90 -28.56
CA PRO A 816 -2.67 64.77 -27.73
C PRO A 816 -1.55 65.12 -26.74
N MET A 817 -1.38 64.32 -25.67
CA MET A 817 -0.25 64.48 -24.75
C MET A 817 0.67 63.25 -24.72
N VAL A 818 1.93 63.49 -25.08
CA VAL A 818 3.02 62.50 -25.15
C VAL A 818 3.56 62.22 -23.76
N GLU A 819 3.73 60.95 -23.39
CA GLU A 819 4.43 60.56 -22.16
C GLU A 819 5.87 61.10 -22.15
N ARG A 820 6.28 61.66 -21.00
CA ARG A 820 7.66 62.02 -20.73
C ARG A 820 8.21 61.13 -19.62
N PRO A 821 9.31 60.40 -19.84
CA PRO A 821 9.99 59.70 -18.75
C PRO A 821 10.64 60.71 -17.79
N TYR A 822 10.85 60.28 -16.55
CA TYR A 822 11.48 61.00 -15.43
C TYR A 822 10.68 62.14 -14.80
N ALA A 823 9.82 61.75 -13.85
CA ALA A 823 9.51 62.53 -12.65
C ALA A 823 9.73 61.62 -11.43
N THR A 824 10.16 62.18 -10.29
CA THR A 824 10.57 61.42 -9.10
C THR A 824 9.92 61.96 -7.82
N GLY A 825 9.49 61.06 -6.94
CA GLY A 825 8.66 61.35 -5.76
C GLY A 825 7.20 60.90 -6.00
N ASP A 826 6.51 60.26 -5.07
CA ASP A 826 6.78 60.08 -3.62
C ASP A 826 6.53 58.61 -3.18
N GLU A 827 6.90 58.24 -1.95
CA GLU A 827 6.72 56.88 -1.40
C GLU A 827 5.27 56.60 -0.97
N GLY A 828 4.85 55.32 -0.89
CA GLY A 828 3.64 54.98 -0.10
C GLY A 828 2.74 53.80 -0.48
N ALA A 829 3.15 52.85 -1.33
CA ALA A 829 2.36 51.61 -1.54
C ALA A 829 3.26 50.39 -1.84
N SER A 830 3.23 49.39 -0.98
CA SER A 830 3.71 48.04 -1.34
C SER A 830 2.78 47.45 -2.41
N PRO A 831 3.29 46.77 -3.44
CA PRO A 831 2.42 45.99 -4.32
C PRO A 831 1.75 44.91 -3.48
N SER A 832 0.43 44.79 -3.59
CA SER A 832 -0.30 43.63 -3.07
C SER A 832 0.34 42.34 -3.62
N PRO A 833 0.39 41.24 -2.85
CA PRO A 833 0.73 39.96 -3.45
C PRO A 833 -0.23 39.69 -4.62
N PRO A 834 0.23 39.06 -5.71
CA PRO A 834 -0.68 38.63 -6.76
C PRO A 834 -1.78 37.76 -6.13
N PRO A 835 -3.04 37.86 -6.61
CA PRO A 835 -4.06 36.90 -6.17
C PRO A 835 -3.54 35.48 -6.43
N PRO A 836 -3.86 34.50 -5.56
CA PRO A 836 -3.51 33.11 -5.83
C PRO A 836 -4.03 32.73 -7.22
N PRO A 837 -3.28 31.92 -8.00
CA PRO A 837 -3.74 31.51 -9.32
C PRO A 837 -5.11 30.84 -9.17
N LEU A 838 -6.10 31.35 -9.91
CA LEU A 838 -7.43 30.75 -9.94
C LEU A 838 -7.28 29.32 -10.46
N GLN A 839 -7.44 28.33 -9.58
CA GLN A 839 -7.37 26.92 -9.92
C GLN A 839 -8.38 26.64 -11.05
N GLU A 840 -7.93 25.99 -12.13
CA GLU A 840 -8.83 25.73 -13.25
C GLU A 840 -9.93 24.75 -12.81
N PRO A 841 -11.20 24.99 -13.16
CA PRO A 841 -12.29 24.09 -12.82
C PRO A 841 -12.07 22.68 -13.37
N ALA A 842 -12.42 21.66 -12.59
CA ALA A 842 -12.20 20.25 -12.89
C ALA A 842 -12.67 19.84 -14.31
N HIS A 843 -13.80 20.35 -14.79
CA HIS A 843 -14.29 20.09 -16.14
C HIS A 843 -13.37 20.60 -17.28
N LYS A 844 -12.40 21.47 -16.99
CA LYS A 844 -11.38 21.96 -17.94
C LYS A 844 -10.01 21.29 -17.79
N PHE A 845 -9.87 20.36 -16.85
CA PHE A 845 -8.59 19.73 -16.51
C PHE A 845 -7.83 19.21 -17.76
N PRO A 846 -6.52 19.51 -17.90
CA PRO A 846 -5.84 19.41 -19.20
C PRO A 846 -5.23 18.05 -19.53
N TRP A 847 -5.15 17.10 -18.58
CA TRP A 847 -4.52 15.78 -18.76
C TRP A 847 -3.15 15.84 -19.45
N SER A 848 -2.29 16.78 -19.00
CA SER A 848 -0.97 17.02 -19.57
C SER A 848 -0.07 15.78 -19.48
N GLY A 849 0.79 15.59 -20.48
CA GLY A 849 1.75 14.48 -20.55
C GLY A 849 1.17 13.13 -21.05
N ILE A 850 -0.09 12.81 -20.73
CA ILE A 850 -0.72 11.50 -21.01
C ILE A 850 -0.61 11.07 -22.48
N LYS A 851 -0.88 11.98 -23.44
CA LYS A 851 -0.73 11.69 -24.88
C LYS A 851 0.72 11.31 -25.24
N GLY A 852 1.68 11.95 -24.58
CA GLY A 852 3.11 11.70 -24.76
C GLY A 852 3.52 10.26 -24.41
N GLN A 853 2.96 9.69 -23.34
CA GLN A 853 3.20 8.29 -22.96
C GLN A 853 2.50 7.33 -23.92
N ILE A 854 1.24 7.61 -24.29
CA ILE A 854 0.48 6.81 -25.27
C ILE A 854 1.25 6.68 -26.59
N PHE A 855 1.84 7.76 -27.10
CA PHE A 855 2.66 7.70 -28.32
C PHE A 855 3.93 6.86 -28.16
N THR A 856 4.57 6.86 -26.99
CA THR A 856 5.75 6.00 -26.72
C THR A 856 5.36 4.52 -26.74
N ILE A 857 4.25 4.14 -26.11
CA ILE A 857 3.76 2.75 -26.11
C ILE A 857 3.36 2.33 -27.53
N ILE A 858 2.52 3.12 -28.23
CA ILE A 858 2.10 2.83 -29.61
C ILE A 858 3.31 2.69 -30.55
N ALA A 859 4.31 3.57 -30.44
CA ALA A 859 5.54 3.47 -31.22
C ALA A 859 6.30 2.16 -30.93
N THR A 860 6.40 1.76 -29.66
CA THR A 860 7.15 0.57 -29.21
C THR A 860 6.47 -0.74 -29.60
N LEU A 861 5.13 -0.78 -29.61
CA LEU A 861 4.35 -1.91 -30.12
C LEU A 861 4.41 -2.00 -31.67
N LEU A 862 4.42 -0.85 -32.37
CA LEU A 862 4.54 -0.80 -33.84
C LEU A 862 5.95 -1.15 -34.36
N GLN A 863 6.99 -1.14 -33.53
CA GLN A 863 8.35 -1.49 -33.93
C GLN A 863 8.43 -2.89 -34.57
N PRO A 864 9.37 -3.12 -35.52
CA PRO A 864 9.72 -4.46 -35.97
C PRO A 864 10.19 -5.35 -34.81
N PRO A 865 10.11 -6.69 -34.93
CA PRO A 865 10.70 -7.60 -33.95
C PRO A 865 12.21 -7.34 -33.74
N PRO A 866 12.77 -7.59 -32.54
CA PRO A 866 14.17 -7.34 -32.23
C PRO A 866 15.14 -7.90 -33.30
N GLY A 867 16.07 -7.06 -33.75
CA GLY A 867 17.00 -7.38 -34.83
C GLY A 867 16.51 -7.06 -36.25
N GLN A 868 15.26 -6.59 -36.42
CA GLN A 868 14.73 -6.09 -37.69
C GLN A 868 14.55 -4.56 -37.66
N SER A 869 14.54 -3.92 -38.83
CA SER A 869 14.37 -2.46 -38.97
C SER A 869 13.28 -2.05 -39.96
N THR A 870 12.55 -3.03 -40.50
CA THR A 870 11.40 -2.93 -41.44
C THR A 870 10.93 -4.36 -41.74
N PRO A 871 9.63 -4.62 -42.00
CA PRO A 871 8.49 -3.71 -41.86
C PRO A 871 8.11 -3.47 -40.40
N GLY A 872 7.19 -2.54 -40.14
CA GLY A 872 6.56 -2.40 -38.82
C GLY A 872 5.68 -3.61 -38.46
N ASN A 873 5.24 -3.68 -37.20
CA ASN A 873 4.51 -4.84 -36.70
C ASN A 873 3.11 -4.96 -37.35
N ALA A 874 2.95 -5.94 -38.25
CA ALA A 874 1.72 -6.14 -39.02
C ALA A 874 0.45 -6.36 -38.17
N GLN A 875 0.55 -6.98 -36.99
CA GLN A 875 -0.63 -7.14 -36.12
C GLN A 875 -1.07 -5.80 -35.53
N VAL A 876 -0.11 -5.01 -35.02
CA VAL A 876 -0.35 -3.69 -34.43
C VAL A 876 -0.81 -2.68 -35.50
N GLN A 877 -0.23 -2.74 -36.70
CA GLN A 877 -0.69 -2.00 -37.88
C GLN A 877 -2.17 -2.31 -38.19
N MET A 878 -2.57 -3.58 -38.17
CA MET A 878 -3.96 -3.98 -38.41
C MET A 878 -4.91 -3.60 -37.25
N GLN A 879 -4.45 -3.60 -36.00
CA GLN A 879 -5.22 -3.08 -34.86
C GLN A 879 -5.44 -1.56 -34.98
N MET A 880 -4.40 -0.81 -35.37
CA MET A 880 -4.50 0.63 -35.66
C MET A 880 -5.51 0.94 -36.76
N MET A 881 -5.65 0.07 -37.77
CA MET A 881 -6.73 0.16 -38.77
C MET A 881 -8.10 -0.21 -38.15
N LYS A 882 -8.20 -1.35 -37.44
CA LYS A 882 -9.46 -1.87 -36.85
C LYS A 882 -10.11 -0.85 -35.90
N TYR A 883 -9.31 -0.15 -35.10
CA TYR A 883 -9.78 0.79 -34.07
C TYR A 883 -9.69 2.26 -34.50
N ASN A 884 -9.56 2.54 -35.81
CA ASN A 884 -9.49 3.89 -36.38
C ASN A 884 -8.40 4.81 -35.78
N GLY A 885 -7.29 4.23 -35.32
CA GLY A 885 -6.23 4.97 -34.60
C GLY A 885 -5.46 6.00 -35.44
N ILE A 886 -5.59 5.98 -36.77
CA ILE A 886 -4.95 6.99 -37.64
C ILE A 886 -5.54 8.39 -37.42
N VAL A 887 -6.86 8.51 -37.25
CA VAL A 887 -7.54 9.82 -37.10
C VAL A 887 -7.04 10.60 -35.87
N PRO A 888 -7.06 10.06 -34.63
CA PRO A 888 -6.58 10.78 -33.45
C PRO A 888 -5.06 11.00 -33.46
N LEU A 889 -4.25 10.11 -34.05
CA LEU A 889 -2.83 10.37 -34.29
C LEU A 889 -2.63 11.61 -35.17
N LEU A 890 -3.28 11.67 -36.35
CA LEU A 890 -3.10 12.76 -37.30
C LEU A 890 -3.57 14.12 -36.76
N ASN A 891 -4.69 14.14 -36.04
CA ASN A 891 -5.15 15.36 -35.38
C ASN A 891 -4.13 15.85 -34.31
N CYS A 892 -3.41 14.95 -33.63
CA CYS A 892 -2.35 15.30 -32.67
C CYS A 892 -1.05 15.84 -33.31
N CYS A 893 -0.94 15.92 -34.64
CA CYS A 893 0.16 16.63 -35.32
C CYS A 893 0.08 18.17 -35.21
N ALA A 894 -1.06 18.72 -34.77
CA ALA A 894 -1.23 20.16 -34.54
C ALA A 894 -0.67 20.56 -33.16
N TYR A 895 -0.04 21.74 -33.08
CA TYR A 895 0.58 22.23 -31.84
C TYR A 895 -0.43 22.34 -30.68
N ASP A 896 0.01 21.86 -29.51
CA ASP A 896 -0.72 21.88 -28.25
C ASP A 896 0.31 22.08 -27.12
N ASP A 897 0.23 23.21 -26.40
CA ASP A 897 1.19 23.57 -25.35
C ASP A 897 1.12 22.62 -24.13
N HIS A 898 0.02 21.87 -23.95
CA HIS A 898 -0.07 20.77 -22.98
C HIS A 898 0.75 19.54 -23.37
N ASN A 899 1.14 19.43 -24.64
CA ASN A 899 1.81 18.26 -25.23
C ASN A 899 2.86 18.72 -26.27
N PRO A 900 3.89 19.51 -25.89
CA PRO A 900 4.71 20.30 -26.82
C PRO A 900 5.53 19.48 -27.83
N PHE A 901 5.75 18.19 -27.59
CA PHE A 901 6.48 17.25 -28.46
C PHE A 901 5.57 16.18 -29.10
N ALA A 902 4.24 16.38 -29.09
CA ALA A 902 3.27 15.41 -29.62
C ALA A 902 3.55 15.06 -31.10
N LYS A 903 3.83 16.07 -31.92
CA LYS A 903 4.06 15.94 -33.36
C LYS A 903 5.27 15.04 -33.66
N GLU A 904 6.34 15.19 -32.91
CA GLU A 904 7.58 14.43 -33.04
C GLU A 904 7.35 12.95 -32.67
N ARG A 905 6.65 12.68 -31.55
CA ARG A 905 6.29 11.32 -31.14
C ARG A 905 5.29 10.64 -32.09
N VAL A 906 4.29 11.38 -32.59
CA VAL A 906 3.37 10.90 -33.63
C VAL A 906 4.11 10.57 -34.93
N THR A 907 5.13 11.34 -35.31
CA THR A 907 5.93 11.07 -36.52
C THR A 907 6.62 9.70 -36.44
N ILE A 908 7.06 9.26 -35.25
CA ILE A 908 7.64 7.93 -35.02
C ILE A 908 6.55 6.83 -35.13
N CYS A 909 5.35 7.07 -34.60
CA CYS A 909 4.20 6.17 -34.79
C CYS A 909 3.87 6.00 -36.28
N LEU A 910 3.78 7.11 -37.03
CA LEU A 910 3.46 7.10 -38.46
C LEU A 910 4.52 6.41 -39.31
N LYS A 911 5.81 6.57 -38.98
CA LYS A 911 6.92 5.85 -39.62
C LYS A 911 6.66 4.34 -39.61
N TRP A 912 6.43 3.77 -38.42
CA TRP A 912 6.23 2.32 -38.28
C TRP A 912 4.84 1.84 -38.72
N LEU A 913 3.81 2.69 -38.64
CA LEU A 913 2.46 2.37 -39.11
C LEU A 913 2.36 2.27 -40.65
N LEU A 914 3.18 3.04 -41.38
CA LEU A 914 3.22 3.04 -42.84
C LEU A 914 4.26 2.08 -43.44
N ASP A 915 5.26 1.65 -42.67
CA ASP A 915 6.33 0.75 -43.11
C ASP A 915 5.81 -0.67 -43.39
N GLY A 916 5.59 -0.97 -44.68
CA GLY A 916 5.06 -2.25 -45.17
C GLY A 916 3.54 -2.39 -45.19
N CYS A 917 2.78 -1.45 -44.58
CA CYS A 917 1.33 -1.58 -44.44
C CYS A 917 0.56 -1.01 -45.64
N GLU A 918 0.14 -1.85 -46.59
CA GLU A 918 -0.69 -1.42 -47.73
C GLU A 918 -2.01 -0.76 -47.29
N ALA A 919 -2.66 -1.27 -46.24
CA ALA A 919 -3.93 -0.75 -45.74
C ALA A 919 -3.82 0.70 -45.25
N ALA A 920 -2.81 1.00 -44.41
CA ALA A 920 -2.55 2.35 -43.94
C ALA A 920 -2.10 3.27 -45.09
N ASN A 921 -1.23 2.81 -45.99
CA ASN A 921 -0.82 3.58 -47.16
C ASN A 921 -2.01 3.94 -48.07
N ASN A 922 -2.98 3.05 -48.25
CA ASN A 922 -4.19 3.32 -49.03
C ASN A 922 -5.10 4.34 -48.34
N PHE A 923 -5.35 4.20 -47.03
CA PHE A 923 -6.10 5.19 -46.24
C PHE A 923 -5.48 6.59 -46.34
N PHE A 924 -4.15 6.71 -46.27
CA PHE A 924 -3.44 7.98 -46.45
C PHE A 924 -3.60 8.55 -47.88
N ARG A 925 -3.53 7.71 -48.92
CA ARG A 925 -3.79 8.13 -50.31
C ARG A 925 -5.21 8.66 -50.49
N GLU A 926 -6.20 8.00 -49.88
CA GLU A 926 -7.60 8.44 -49.91
C GLU A 926 -7.80 9.77 -49.17
N LEU A 927 -7.17 9.96 -48.00
CA LEU A 927 -7.16 11.24 -47.28
C LEU A 927 -6.59 12.38 -48.13
N VAL A 928 -5.47 12.15 -48.83
CA VAL A 928 -4.85 13.14 -49.72
C VAL A 928 -5.75 13.46 -50.92
N ASN A 929 -6.41 12.45 -51.49
CA ASN A 929 -7.35 12.64 -52.61
C ASN A 929 -8.61 13.41 -52.21
N LEU A 930 -9.00 13.37 -50.93
CA LEU A 930 -10.16 14.08 -50.37
C LEU A 930 -9.80 15.44 -49.76
N ALA A 931 -8.51 15.78 -49.64
CA ALA A 931 -8.07 17.10 -49.20
C ALA A 931 -8.39 18.18 -50.26
N PRO A 932 -8.89 19.36 -49.86
CA PRO A 932 -9.22 20.41 -50.80
C PRO A 932 -7.96 20.96 -51.48
N GLN A 933 -7.91 20.87 -52.81
CA GLN A 933 -6.75 21.36 -53.57
C GLN A 933 -6.45 22.85 -53.28
N PRO A 934 -5.16 23.27 -53.27
CA PRO A 934 -4.72 24.59 -52.80
C PRO A 934 -5.11 25.79 -53.68
N ASN A 935 -6.07 25.62 -54.60
CA ASN A 935 -6.55 26.63 -55.54
C ASN A 935 -7.75 27.45 -55.02
N LEU A 936 -8.32 27.10 -53.86
CA LEU A 936 -9.38 27.89 -53.21
C LEU A 936 -8.77 29.01 -52.35
N ARG A 937 -8.94 30.26 -52.81
CA ARG A 937 -8.47 31.46 -52.08
C ARG A 937 -9.26 31.68 -50.78
N PRO A 938 -8.63 31.72 -49.60
CA PRO A 938 -9.29 32.16 -48.37
C PRO A 938 -9.63 33.67 -48.40
N PRO A 939 -10.62 34.13 -47.61
CA PRO A 939 -10.80 35.55 -47.34
C PRO A 939 -9.57 36.16 -46.64
N PRO A 940 -9.23 37.44 -46.90
CA PRO A 940 -8.04 38.06 -46.32
C PRO A 940 -8.13 38.12 -44.79
N GLY A 941 -7.22 37.43 -44.11
CA GLY A 941 -7.13 37.36 -42.65
C GLY A 941 -7.64 36.05 -42.01
N GLY A 942 -8.26 35.15 -42.77
CA GLY A 942 -8.78 33.88 -42.25
C GLY A 942 -7.78 32.72 -42.30
N THR A 943 -7.71 31.93 -41.22
CA THR A 943 -7.30 30.51 -41.31
C THR A 943 -8.54 29.69 -41.65
N THR A 944 -8.46 28.83 -42.66
CA THR A 944 -9.53 27.88 -42.99
C THR A 944 -9.14 26.48 -42.50
N VAL A 945 -9.78 26.03 -41.41
CA VAL A 945 -9.80 24.61 -41.05
C VAL A 945 -10.94 23.95 -41.81
N SER A 946 -10.61 23.02 -42.71
CA SER A 946 -11.55 22.19 -43.44
C SER A 946 -11.61 20.82 -42.78
N THR A 947 -12.74 20.50 -42.17
CA THR A 947 -13.01 19.14 -41.69
C THR A 947 -13.26 18.22 -42.88
N ILE A 948 -12.56 17.09 -42.93
CA ILE A 948 -12.81 16.00 -43.87
C ILE A 948 -13.55 14.88 -43.12
N LYS A 949 -14.66 14.42 -43.68
CA LYS A 949 -15.30 13.14 -43.33
C LYS A 949 -14.96 12.14 -44.44
N LEU A 950 -14.60 10.92 -44.05
CA LEU A 950 -14.29 9.82 -44.96
C LEU A 950 -15.47 8.84 -44.90
N ASP A 951 -16.02 8.45 -46.05
CA ASP A 951 -17.13 7.49 -46.08
C ASP A 951 -16.68 6.14 -45.47
N GLY A 952 -17.41 5.66 -44.47
CA GLY A 952 -17.10 4.42 -43.75
C GLY A 952 -16.18 4.56 -42.53
N VAL A 953 -15.73 5.78 -42.18
CA VAL A 953 -14.84 6.03 -41.03
C VAL A 953 -15.53 6.90 -39.97
N GLN A 954 -15.61 6.42 -38.74
CA GLN A 954 -16.16 7.21 -37.63
C GLN A 954 -15.12 8.22 -37.09
N GLY A 955 -15.08 9.41 -37.70
CA GLY A 955 -14.24 10.51 -37.20
C GLY A 955 -14.23 11.74 -38.11
N GLU A 956 -13.73 12.85 -37.57
CA GLU A 956 -13.53 14.12 -38.28
C GLU A 956 -12.05 14.48 -38.31
N VAL A 957 -11.43 14.45 -39.49
CA VAL A 957 -10.02 14.85 -39.68
C VAL A 957 -9.96 16.36 -39.93
N LYS A 958 -9.29 17.11 -39.04
CA LYS A 958 -9.31 18.59 -39.06
C LYS A 958 -8.08 19.14 -39.80
N VAL A 959 -8.19 19.29 -41.13
CA VAL A 959 -7.11 19.78 -41.99
C VAL A 959 -7.05 21.32 -42.00
N GLN A 960 -5.91 21.91 -41.64
CA GLN A 960 -5.70 23.36 -41.61
C GLN A 960 -5.00 23.85 -42.89
N VAL A 961 -5.72 24.56 -43.76
CA VAL A 961 -5.14 25.20 -44.95
C VAL A 961 -4.71 26.64 -44.63
N ARG A 962 -3.46 27.00 -44.96
CA ARG A 962 -2.91 28.36 -44.82
C ARG A 962 -2.77 29.04 -46.19
N SER A 963 -3.04 30.35 -46.25
CA SER A 963 -2.86 31.15 -47.48
C SER A 963 -1.39 31.50 -47.69
N ASN A 964 -0.80 31.14 -48.84
CA ASN A 964 0.59 31.43 -49.23
C ASN A 964 0.82 32.89 -49.65
N THR A 965 0.38 33.84 -48.83
CA THR A 965 0.45 35.29 -49.11
C THR A 965 0.86 36.10 -47.88
N ALA A 966 2.12 35.94 -47.48
CA ALA A 966 2.84 36.88 -46.62
C ALA A 966 4.14 37.31 -47.34
N PRO A 967 4.56 38.59 -47.24
CA PRO A 967 5.84 39.03 -47.81
C PRO A 967 7.02 38.44 -47.02
N PRO A 968 8.20 38.24 -47.65
CA PRO A 968 9.32 37.58 -47.01
C PRO A 968 9.96 38.43 -45.92
N LEU A 969 9.63 38.12 -44.67
CA LEU A 969 10.49 38.38 -43.51
C LEU A 969 11.34 37.13 -43.26
N ALA A 970 12.62 37.34 -42.95
CA ALA A 970 13.52 36.23 -42.66
C ALA A 970 13.20 35.57 -41.31
N ASP A 971 13.51 34.29 -41.23
CA ASP A 971 13.59 33.48 -40.00
C ASP A 971 12.27 33.17 -39.27
N ARG A 972 11.52 32.19 -39.80
CA ARG A 972 10.74 31.19 -39.03
C ARG A 972 10.33 30.01 -39.92
N GLY A 973 10.17 28.84 -39.31
CA GLY A 973 10.05 27.54 -40.01
C GLY A 973 8.80 27.34 -40.88
N ALA A 974 8.94 26.52 -41.92
CA ALA A 974 7.88 26.16 -42.87
C ALA A 974 6.87 25.14 -42.30
N SER A 975 5.70 25.03 -42.94
CA SER A 975 4.63 24.11 -42.54
C SER A 975 4.91 22.69 -43.06
N SER A 976 5.25 21.76 -42.18
CA SER A 976 5.76 20.44 -42.59
C SER A 976 4.70 19.36 -42.85
N THR A 977 3.40 19.67 -42.87
CA THR A 977 2.33 18.69 -43.11
C THR A 977 2.30 18.21 -44.56
N ASP A 978 2.41 19.12 -45.52
CA ASP A 978 2.50 18.74 -46.94
C ASP A 978 3.83 18.02 -47.22
N GLU A 979 4.94 18.50 -46.65
CA GLU A 979 6.24 17.80 -46.74
C GLU A 979 6.20 16.37 -46.15
N LEU A 980 5.40 16.11 -45.11
CA LEU A 980 5.27 14.76 -44.54
C LEU A 980 4.52 13.82 -45.50
N LEU A 981 3.49 14.31 -46.17
CA LEU A 981 2.75 13.56 -47.19
C LEU A 981 3.62 13.31 -48.43
N GLU A 982 4.41 14.30 -48.84
CA GLU A 982 5.32 14.19 -49.99
C GLU A 982 6.49 13.24 -49.67
N LYS A 983 7.13 13.35 -48.48
CA LYS A 983 8.21 12.43 -48.04
C LYS A 983 7.71 11.00 -47.81
N ALA A 984 6.49 10.80 -47.32
CA ALA A 984 5.88 9.47 -47.22
C ALA A 984 5.66 8.82 -48.61
N ALA A 985 5.39 9.63 -49.65
CA ALA A 985 5.34 9.16 -51.03
C ALA A 985 6.73 8.89 -51.62
N GLU A 986 7.72 9.76 -51.35
CA GLU A 986 9.11 9.57 -51.83
C GLU A 986 9.79 8.31 -51.26
N LEU A 987 9.52 7.98 -49.98
CA LEU A 987 10.06 6.78 -49.31
C LEU A 987 9.69 5.47 -50.03
N ASN A 988 8.60 5.43 -50.79
CA ASN A 988 8.17 4.25 -51.57
C ASN A 988 8.96 4.02 -52.88
N LEU A 989 9.86 4.92 -53.28
CA LEU A 989 10.57 4.84 -54.57
C LEU A 989 12.12 4.83 -54.45
N GLY A 990 12.65 4.86 -53.22
CA GLY A 990 14.09 4.86 -52.91
C GLY A 990 14.77 3.48 -53.02
N LEU A 991 15.04 3.03 -54.25
CA LEU A 991 15.70 1.74 -54.55
C LEU A 991 17.04 1.49 -53.84
N ASN A 992 17.21 0.25 -53.37
CA ASN A 992 18.43 -0.58 -53.43
C ASN A 992 19.74 0.16 -53.78
N GLN A 993 20.49 0.65 -52.79
CA GLN A 993 21.95 0.84 -52.92
C GLN A 993 22.69 0.93 -51.59
N SER A 994 23.91 0.39 -51.58
CA SER A 994 24.75 0.28 -50.38
C SER A 994 25.82 1.38 -50.31
N LYS A 995 25.99 2.04 -49.15
CA LYS A 995 27.24 2.04 -48.34
C LYS A 995 27.36 3.18 -47.32
N SER A 996 27.64 2.81 -46.07
CA SER A 996 28.53 3.45 -45.08
C SER A 996 28.53 4.98 -44.88
N GLY A 997 28.21 5.42 -43.66
CA GLY A 997 28.80 6.63 -43.06
C GLY A 997 27.94 7.34 -42.01
N GLY A 998 28.35 7.29 -40.74
CA GLY A 998 27.79 8.14 -39.67
C GLY A 998 26.58 7.55 -38.94
N ARG A 999 26.80 6.90 -37.79
CA ARG A 999 25.77 6.69 -36.76
C ARG A 999 25.73 7.94 -35.86
N SER A 1000 24.62 8.67 -35.89
CA SER A 1000 24.16 9.52 -34.78
C SER A 1000 22.95 8.82 -34.17
N ASN A 1001 23.01 8.49 -32.88
CA ASN A 1001 22.11 7.51 -32.28
C ASN A 1001 20.78 8.16 -31.86
N ILE A 1002 19.83 8.24 -32.80
CA ILE A 1002 18.51 8.85 -32.58
C ILE A 1002 17.62 8.04 -31.62
N GLU A 1003 18.04 6.82 -31.28
CA GLU A 1003 17.38 5.94 -30.31
C GLU A 1003 17.74 6.31 -28.85
N GLU A 1004 18.93 6.87 -28.59
CA GLU A 1004 19.34 7.28 -27.23
C GLU A 1004 18.68 8.62 -26.81
N ASP A 1005 18.50 9.55 -27.75
CA ASP A 1005 17.76 10.83 -27.53
C ASP A 1005 16.22 10.64 -27.45
N PHE A 1006 15.69 9.40 -27.61
CA PHE A 1006 14.25 9.10 -27.53
C PHE A 1006 13.82 8.45 -26.20
N MET A 1007 14.76 7.87 -25.45
CA MET A 1007 14.52 7.18 -24.17
C MET A 1007 14.72 8.10 -22.96
N ALA A 1008 14.65 9.43 -23.17
CA ALA A 1008 14.88 10.49 -22.18
C ALA A 1008 13.86 11.64 -22.34
#